data_AF-A0AAD9GPK9-F1
#
_entry.id   AF-A0AAD9GPK9-F1
#
_cell.length_a   1.000
_cell.length_b   1.000
_cell.length_c   1.000
_cell.angle_alpha   90.00
_cell.angle_beta   90.00
_cell.angle_gamma   90.00
#
_symmetry.space_group_name_H-M   'P 1'
#
loop_
_entity.id
_entity.type
_entity.pdbx_description
1 polymer ?
#
loop_
_entity_poly.entity_id
_entity_poly.type
_entity_poly.pdbx_seq_one_letter_code
_entity_poly.pdbx_strand_id
1 'polypeptide(L)'
;MHWKLQIVLDVLVLWLLLLLDFRDLWFKTQWMGPSDAFAFTTKTSVLLLDLPQSDEKIPSESVTGWRAFHDTCSDLRVLSGSSKSGVAHSHYLHVLAGNCSAPDGLTEEMSPQFSTMVLTSDIRADAMAWAACKLLYISRRPPLCQDVMVTSFLHKYRFGYPHVTSEMMAAPMSGAEQELRALLDVISKSMPLSRVVCVGGVEVNNESNHEESLRRVFGCASPDVPGKSAAFVGHFATGFAALQTDKARLTVDEVDVLGMRFIFRQNAVRSYKYFLPPSAVSGEQESSFRGRVDVSTALNLSCSGFLYNMMILIDMALLILHVWSAAELLERLILPPLLRTPTKQEIRNLVRDEGCTTLFACSLIHSSPVAVLTAVSALLSWLLLLPHSAVWALGSDETSFSLAWIHTLLSGVRVWVLLLLVVHFLWGIFVLIDEGRAYMLATRTYISSTELVAAVVVAGCLLRRRLLSILPKKHDMEYQRIVDNAAFPGSSAISNAFQDRIRMLPTHSQNPVLWMIYTPLIELLLLSLLIVGIGMPARYLFHEYRRRRATKVAAGVRVNENKEVDPLASRRRPSITGFSSAQAAMAGYKRLPLEELLDIPIRSKHIVRSGGIGSLEKTIGDEQFLSPVQYLSHGLLLENDRFLSTRRGFYRVLPVQEFMDTSAGRKGKEVAPKESNGSPKRRRYTSNVFD
;
A
#
# COMPACT_ATOMS: atom_id res chain seq x y z
N MET A 1 34.39 21.89 -6.18
CA MET A 1 33.17 21.98 -5.35
C MET A 1 32.09 20.99 -5.76
N HIS A 2 31.88 20.69 -7.05
CA HIS A 2 30.88 19.72 -7.52
C HIS A 2 30.95 18.32 -6.90
N TRP A 3 32.15 17.75 -6.72
CA TRP A 3 32.27 16.36 -6.20
C TRP A 3 31.85 16.21 -4.73
N LYS A 4 32.13 17.21 -3.87
CA LYS A 4 31.68 17.20 -2.47
C LYS A 4 30.16 17.32 -2.36
N LEU A 5 29.55 18.16 -3.19
CA LEU A 5 28.09 18.30 -3.27
C LEU A 5 27.42 16.99 -3.70
N GLN A 6 28.04 16.27 -4.63
CA GLN A 6 27.55 15.00 -5.13
C GLN A 6 27.63 13.89 -4.07
N ILE A 7 28.73 13.80 -3.32
CA ILE A 7 28.84 12.87 -2.16
C ILE A 7 27.82 13.21 -1.07
N VAL A 8 27.57 14.49 -0.79
CA VAL A 8 26.54 14.91 0.18
C VAL A 8 25.15 14.54 -0.30
N LEU A 9 24.86 14.73 -1.59
CA LEU A 9 23.59 14.34 -2.21
C LEU A 9 23.41 12.81 -2.14
N ASP A 10 24.48 12.06 -2.36
CA ASP A 10 24.47 10.62 -2.21
C ASP A 10 24.11 10.22 -0.76
N VAL A 11 24.85 10.71 0.23
CA VAL A 11 24.54 10.44 1.65
C VAL A 11 23.08 10.78 1.98
N LEU A 12 22.57 11.92 1.49
CA LEU A 12 21.19 12.35 1.69
C LEU A 12 20.18 11.39 1.07
N VAL A 13 20.42 10.88 -0.14
CA VAL A 13 19.55 9.89 -0.80
C VAL A 13 19.55 8.56 -0.05
N LEU A 14 20.70 8.08 0.42
CA LEU A 14 20.79 6.85 1.20
C LEU A 14 20.04 6.97 2.54
N TRP A 15 20.17 8.11 3.22
CA TRP A 15 19.36 8.43 4.40
C TRP A 15 17.87 8.46 4.08
N LEU A 16 17.48 9.03 2.94
CA LEU A 16 16.08 9.08 2.52
C LEU A 16 15.50 7.68 2.26
N LEU A 17 16.26 6.78 1.65
CA LEU A 17 15.84 5.37 1.46
C LEU A 17 15.67 4.64 2.80
N LEU A 18 16.62 4.78 3.72
CA LEU A 18 16.51 4.19 5.07
C LEU A 18 15.34 4.78 5.86
N LEU A 19 15.09 6.08 5.73
CA LEU A 19 13.93 6.74 6.33
C LEU A 19 12.61 6.22 5.75
N LEU A 20 12.55 5.90 4.46
CA LEU A 20 11.36 5.31 3.85
C LEU A 20 11.09 3.90 4.41
N ASP A 21 12.12 3.08 4.60
CA ASP A 21 12.01 1.75 5.19
C ASP A 21 11.61 1.82 6.67
N PHE A 22 12.26 2.68 7.45
CA PHE A 22 11.91 2.91 8.86
C PHE A 22 10.47 3.44 9.01
N ARG A 23 10.08 4.40 8.18
CA ARG A 23 8.74 4.98 8.20
C ARG A 23 7.68 3.91 7.92
N ASP A 24 7.90 3.05 6.94
CA ASP A 24 6.93 1.99 6.64
C ASP A 24 6.77 1.01 7.81
N LEU A 25 7.88 0.57 8.37
CA LEU A 25 7.87 -0.28 9.56
C LEU A 25 7.14 0.42 10.71
N TRP A 26 7.40 1.70 10.95
CA TRP A 26 6.69 2.50 11.94
C TRP A 26 5.18 2.47 11.70
N PHE A 27 4.70 2.69 10.47
CA PHE A 27 3.27 2.59 10.17
C PHE A 27 2.69 1.19 10.38
N LYS A 28 3.43 0.13 10.03
CA LYS A 28 3.01 -1.24 10.35
C LYS A 28 2.89 -1.43 11.86
N THR A 29 3.80 -0.89 12.66
CA THR A 29 3.65 -0.96 14.13
C THR A 29 2.46 -0.13 14.65
N GLN A 30 2.09 0.99 14.01
CA GLN A 30 0.92 1.78 14.39
C GLN A 30 -0.42 1.06 14.12
N TRP A 31 -0.46 0.16 13.15
CA TRP A 31 -1.64 -0.68 12.89
C TRP A 31 -1.62 -1.98 13.68
N MET A 32 -0.57 -2.22 14.49
CA MET A 32 -0.43 -3.44 15.27
C MET A 32 -1.36 -3.41 16.48
N GLY A 33 -2.30 -4.35 16.51
CA GLY A 33 -2.98 -4.73 17.75
C GLY A 33 -4.35 -4.09 17.98
N PRO A 34 -4.91 -4.32 19.19
CA PRO A 34 -6.27 -3.96 19.57
C PRO A 34 -6.41 -2.49 20.00
N SER A 35 -5.32 -1.72 20.00
CA SER A 35 -5.34 -0.32 20.42
C SER A 35 -6.21 0.49 19.47
N ASP A 36 -7.30 1.04 20.00
CA ASP A 36 -8.16 1.94 19.26
C ASP A 36 -7.47 3.29 19.05
N ALA A 37 -6.56 3.34 18.07
CA ALA A 37 -5.70 4.48 17.82
C ALA A 37 -6.42 5.66 17.14
N PHE A 38 -7.64 5.43 16.60
CA PHE A 38 -8.51 6.41 15.94
C PHE A 38 -7.76 7.49 15.13
N ALA A 39 -6.71 7.09 14.41
CA ALA A 39 -5.73 8.02 13.85
C ALA A 39 -6.27 8.83 12.65
N PHE A 40 -7.41 8.42 12.09
CA PHE A 40 -8.04 9.10 10.95
C PHE A 40 -9.37 9.67 11.38
N THR A 41 -9.55 10.98 11.20
CA THR A 41 -10.84 11.64 11.44
C THR A 41 -11.31 12.28 10.15
N THR A 42 -12.59 12.14 9.84
CA THR A 42 -13.25 12.86 8.75
C THR A 42 -14.44 13.63 9.30
N LYS A 43 -14.70 14.80 8.73
CA LYS A 43 -15.86 15.63 9.07
C LYS A 43 -16.76 15.78 7.85
N THR A 44 -17.99 15.30 7.97
CA THR A 44 -19.05 15.48 6.97
C THR A 44 -20.13 16.37 7.54
N SER A 45 -20.39 17.51 6.90
CA SER A 45 -21.51 18.38 7.26
C SER A 45 -22.74 18.02 6.42
N VAL A 46 -23.87 17.85 7.10
CA VAL A 46 -25.15 17.50 6.50
C VAL A 46 -26.14 18.64 6.76
N LEU A 47 -26.76 19.12 5.69
CA LEU A 47 -27.74 20.20 5.78
C LEU A 47 -29.14 19.60 5.92
N LEU A 48 -29.87 20.04 6.94
CA LEU A 48 -31.28 19.70 7.13
C LEU A 48 -32.10 20.82 6.51
N LEU A 49 -32.56 20.59 5.28
CA LEU A 49 -33.50 21.45 4.58
C LEU A 49 -34.84 20.72 4.52
N ASP A 50 -35.91 21.40 4.94
CA ASP A 50 -37.25 21.07 4.47
C ASP A 50 -37.36 21.47 3.00
N LEU A 51 -37.11 20.53 2.09
CA LEU A 51 -37.58 20.64 0.72
C LEU A 51 -38.95 19.96 0.62
N PRO A 52 -39.92 20.57 -0.08
CA PRO A 52 -41.25 20.01 -0.24
C PRO A 52 -41.19 18.66 -0.94
N GLN A 53 -42.01 17.75 -0.43
CA GLN A 53 -42.23 16.38 -0.87
C GLN A 53 -42.57 16.35 -2.36
N SER A 54 -41.66 15.86 -3.20
CA SER A 54 -42.06 15.24 -4.46
C SER A 54 -42.56 13.86 -4.08
N ASP A 55 -43.78 13.49 -4.46
CA ASP A 55 -44.36 12.15 -4.28
C ASP A 55 -43.42 11.07 -4.88
N GLU A 56 -42.41 10.66 -4.12
CA GLU A 56 -41.55 9.54 -4.44
C GLU A 56 -42.29 8.28 -4.04
N LYS A 57 -42.67 7.50 -5.06
CA LYS A 57 -43.28 6.17 -4.91
C LYS A 57 -42.57 5.38 -3.81
N ILE A 58 -43.37 4.86 -2.87
CA ILE A 58 -42.96 3.85 -1.89
C ILE A 58 -42.18 2.76 -2.63
N PRO A 59 -40.89 2.52 -2.32
CA PRO A 59 -40.09 1.55 -3.03
C PRO A 59 -40.49 0.13 -2.64
N SER A 60 -41.54 -0.38 -3.28
CA SER A 60 -42.06 -1.75 -3.12
C SER A 60 -41.06 -2.86 -3.51
N GLU A 61 -39.94 -2.49 -4.13
CA GLU A 61 -38.89 -3.38 -4.65
C GLU A 61 -37.68 -3.53 -3.72
N SER A 62 -37.59 -2.78 -2.61
CA SER A 62 -36.46 -2.95 -1.66
C SER A 62 -36.50 -4.34 -1.02
N VAL A 63 -35.34 -5.00 -1.02
CA VAL A 63 -35.12 -6.36 -0.49
C VAL A 63 -34.40 -6.33 0.86
N THR A 64 -34.25 -5.14 1.46
CA THR A 64 -33.52 -4.93 2.72
C THR A 64 -34.44 -4.37 3.79
N GLY A 65 -33.94 -4.32 5.03
CA GLY A 65 -34.64 -3.72 6.17
C GLY A 65 -35.08 -2.26 5.96
N TRP A 66 -34.58 -1.56 4.93
CA TRP A 66 -35.06 -0.23 4.58
C TRP A 66 -36.56 -0.20 4.24
N ARG A 67 -37.09 -1.25 3.62
CA ARG A 67 -38.53 -1.40 3.37
C ARG A 67 -39.34 -1.29 4.66
N ALA A 68 -38.90 -2.02 5.69
CA ALA A 68 -39.54 -2.03 6.99
C ALA A 68 -39.46 -0.68 7.72
N PHE A 69 -38.38 0.09 7.51
CA PHE A 69 -38.30 1.46 8.02
C PHE A 69 -39.28 2.41 7.33
N HIS A 70 -39.47 2.29 6.01
CA HIS A 70 -40.48 3.06 5.27
C HIS A 70 -41.91 2.74 5.76
N ASP A 71 -42.18 1.50 6.16
CA ASP A 71 -43.49 1.12 6.71
C ASP A 71 -43.71 1.65 8.15
N THR A 72 -42.63 1.90 8.90
CA THR A 72 -42.68 2.23 10.34
C THR A 72 -42.63 3.73 10.63
N CYS A 73 -41.99 4.51 9.75
CA CYS A 73 -41.79 5.96 9.89
C CYS A 73 -42.62 6.71 8.85
N SER A 74 -43.28 7.81 9.26
CA SER A 74 -44.09 8.59 8.32
C SER A 74 -43.25 9.32 7.28
N ASP A 75 -42.07 9.79 7.69
CA ASP A 75 -41.12 10.50 6.83
C ASP A 75 -39.77 9.80 6.86
N LEU A 76 -39.28 9.37 5.70
CA LEU A 76 -37.94 8.81 5.55
C LEU A 76 -37.27 9.35 4.28
N ARG A 77 -36.32 10.28 4.44
CA ARG A 77 -35.67 10.98 3.31
C ARG A 77 -34.16 11.04 3.42
N VAL A 78 -33.49 10.97 2.27
CA VAL A 78 -32.03 11.10 2.19
C VAL A 78 -31.61 12.53 2.46
N LEU A 79 -30.60 12.70 3.31
CA LEU A 79 -29.94 13.98 3.51
C LEU A 79 -28.74 14.11 2.57
N SER A 80 -28.83 15.04 1.61
CA SER A 80 -27.71 15.33 0.72
C SER A 80 -26.68 16.21 1.42
N GLY A 81 -25.46 15.70 1.60
CA GLY A 81 -24.31 16.50 2.03
C GLY A 81 -23.92 17.54 0.98
N SER A 82 -23.28 18.64 1.40
CA SER A 82 -22.83 19.71 0.48
C SER A 82 -21.56 19.33 -0.31
N SER A 83 -21.50 18.12 -0.86
CA SER A 83 -20.36 17.74 -1.72
C SER A 83 -20.50 18.42 -3.08
N LYS A 84 -19.61 19.40 -3.34
CA LYS A 84 -19.51 20.12 -4.62
C LYS A 84 -19.08 19.22 -5.80
N SER A 85 -18.84 17.93 -5.56
CA SER A 85 -18.46 16.96 -6.58
C SER A 85 -19.64 16.01 -6.80
N GLY A 86 -20.34 16.15 -7.92
CA GLY A 86 -21.45 15.29 -8.35
C GLY A 86 -21.08 13.83 -8.66
N VAL A 87 -20.08 13.28 -7.97
CA VAL A 87 -19.71 11.86 -8.03
C VAL A 87 -20.22 11.19 -6.76
N ALA A 88 -21.45 10.69 -6.83
CA ALA A 88 -22.11 9.92 -5.79
C ALA A 88 -21.43 8.55 -5.62
N HIS A 89 -20.31 8.45 -4.89
CA HIS A 89 -19.66 7.17 -4.63
C HIS A 89 -19.36 6.95 -3.13
N SER A 90 -19.92 5.85 -2.60
CA SER A 90 -19.38 4.99 -1.52
C SER A 90 -19.47 5.41 -0.04
N HIS A 91 -20.38 6.31 0.35
CA HIS A 91 -20.60 6.61 1.77
C HIS A 91 -21.94 6.07 2.25
N TYR A 92 -21.99 5.70 3.54
CA TYR A 92 -23.27 5.38 4.19
C TYR A 92 -24.17 6.61 4.11
N LEU A 93 -25.37 6.43 3.59
CA LEU A 93 -26.35 7.52 3.51
C LEU A 93 -26.79 7.93 4.91
N HIS A 94 -26.89 9.25 5.07
CA HIS A 94 -27.57 9.88 6.20
C HIS A 94 -29.03 10.05 5.82
N VAL A 95 -29.93 9.54 6.65
CA VAL A 95 -31.37 9.54 6.40
C VAL A 95 -32.04 10.28 7.54
N LEU A 96 -32.93 11.22 7.21
CA LEU A 96 -33.85 11.80 8.18
C LEU A 96 -35.06 10.90 8.31
N ALA A 97 -35.37 10.51 9.55
CA ALA A 97 -36.57 9.76 9.89
C ALA A 97 -37.46 10.62 10.81
N GLY A 98 -38.75 10.73 10.48
CA GLY A 98 -39.74 11.49 11.22
C GLY A 98 -40.93 10.63 11.65
N ASN A 99 -41.48 10.94 12.82
CA ASN A 99 -42.64 10.28 13.44
C ASN A 99 -42.61 8.75 13.31
N CYS A 100 -41.53 8.13 13.79
CA CYS A 100 -41.41 6.67 13.79
C CYS A 100 -42.20 6.06 14.96
N SER A 101 -42.99 5.03 14.67
CA SER A 101 -43.77 4.32 15.68
C SER A 101 -42.92 3.33 16.50
N ALA A 102 -43.23 3.20 17.78
CA ALA A 102 -42.57 2.31 18.74
C ALA A 102 -42.96 0.81 18.56
N PRO A 103 -42.19 -0.13 19.15
CA PRO A 103 -42.57 -1.56 19.20
C PRO A 103 -43.90 -1.82 19.94
N ASP A 104 -44.62 -2.90 19.59
CA ASP A 104 -45.98 -3.19 20.12
C ASP A 104 -45.86 -3.77 21.53
N GLY A 105 -46.89 -3.53 22.34
CA GLY A 105 -46.98 -4.04 23.72
C GLY A 105 -46.54 -3.05 24.80
N LEU A 106 -46.22 -1.81 24.41
CA LEU A 106 -46.10 -0.66 25.31
C LEU A 106 -47.50 -0.05 25.52
N THR A 107 -47.84 0.33 26.75
CA THR A 107 -49.01 1.17 27.02
C THR A 107 -48.83 2.51 26.30
N GLU A 108 -49.91 3.25 25.98
CA GLU A 108 -49.82 4.57 25.29
C GLU A 108 -48.88 5.56 26.00
N GLU A 109 -48.72 5.45 27.33
CA GLU A 109 -47.78 6.24 28.13
C GLU A 109 -46.30 5.82 27.97
N MET A 110 -46.04 4.60 27.50
CA MET A 110 -44.70 4.01 27.37
C MET A 110 -44.23 3.89 25.92
N SER A 111 -45.05 4.25 24.92
CA SER A 111 -44.63 4.24 23.51
C SER A 111 -43.77 5.46 23.20
N PRO A 112 -42.46 5.33 22.96
CA PRO A 112 -41.64 6.47 22.56
C PRO A 112 -42.10 6.96 21.18
N GLN A 113 -42.50 8.24 21.12
CA GLN A 113 -42.66 8.94 19.85
C GLN A 113 -41.33 9.62 19.51
N PHE A 114 -40.63 9.08 18.51
CA PHE A 114 -39.41 9.71 18.00
C PHE A 114 -39.81 10.77 16.98
N SER A 115 -39.64 12.05 17.34
CA SER A 115 -40.11 13.19 16.54
C SER A 115 -39.29 13.33 15.25
N THR A 116 -37.98 13.58 15.36
CA THR A 116 -37.05 13.63 14.23
C THR A 116 -35.70 13.02 14.58
N MET A 117 -35.19 12.15 13.71
CA MET A 117 -33.93 11.43 13.90
C MET A 117 -33.06 11.48 12.66
N VAL A 118 -31.74 11.58 12.86
CA VAL A 118 -30.76 11.39 11.78
C VAL A 118 -30.14 10.01 11.92
N LEU A 119 -30.46 9.12 10.98
CA LEU A 119 -30.08 7.71 10.99
C LEU A 119 -29.03 7.39 9.93
N THR A 120 -28.24 6.35 10.20
CA THR A 120 -27.20 5.83 9.31
C THR A 120 -27.04 4.33 9.47
N SER A 121 -26.98 3.57 8.37
CA SER A 121 -27.01 2.10 8.40
C SER A 121 -25.64 1.41 8.48
N ASP A 122 -24.76 1.88 9.36
CA ASP A 122 -23.38 1.38 9.45
C ASP A 122 -23.10 0.49 10.67
N ILE A 123 -24.13 0.07 11.40
CA ILE A 123 -24.00 -0.82 12.54
C ILE A 123 -24.43 -2.22 12.09
N ARG A 124 -23.78 -3.25 12.63
CA ARG A 124 -24.09 -4.65 12.32
C ARG A 124 -25.10 -5.24 13.31
N ALA A 125 -25.91 -6.17 12.83
CA ALA A 125 -26.90 -6.87 13.65
C ALA A 125 -26.28 -7.65 14.84
N ASP A 126 -25.08 -8.22 14.67
CA ASP A 126 -24.39 -8.94 15.75
C ASP A 126 -23.90 -8.01 16.86
N ALA A 127 -23.44 -6.80 16.53
CA ALA A 127 -23.10 -5.78 17.51
C ALA A 127 -24.35 -5.31 18.30
N MET A 128 -25.48 -5.14 17.61
CA MET A 128 -26.77 -4.79 18.22
C MET A 128 -27.27 -5.86 19.18
N ALA A 129 -27.28 -7.12 18.72
CA ALA A 129 -27.68 -8.27 19.54
C ALA A 129 -26.76 -8.46 20.75
N TRP A 130 -25.44 -8.34 20.57
CA TRP A 130 -24.48 -8.46 21.66
C TRP A 130 -24.70 -7.40 22.74
N ALA A 131 -24.86 -6.13 22.36
CA ALA A 131 -25.11 -5.06 23.32
C ALA A 131 -26.43 -5.28 24.06
N ALA A 132 -27.51 -5.65 23.35
CA ALA A 132 -28.79 -5.88 23.98
C ALA A 132 -28.76 -7.05 24.98
N CYS A 133 -28.13 -8.16 24.60
CA CYS A 133 -27.95 -9.31 25.48
C CYS A 133 -27.10 -8.99 26.73
N LYS A 134 -26.14 -8.08 26.63
CA LYS A 134 -25.29 -7.69 27.77
C LYS A 134 -26.02 -6.85 28.81
N LEU A 135 -26.96 -6.01 28.40
CA LEU A 135 -27.77 -5.18 29.30
C LEU A 135 -28.94 -5.94 29.97
N LEU A 136 -29.21 -7.17 29.55
CA LEU A 136 -30.21 -8.03 30.15
C LEU A 136 -29.63 -8.94 31.23
N TYR A 137 -30.39 -9.11 32.32
CA TYR A 137 -30.11 -10.10 33.37
C TYR A 137 -30.09 -11.52 32.79
N ILE A 138 -29.18 -12.37 33.29
CA ILE A 138 -28.93 -13.72 32.76
C ILE A 138 -30.22 -14.56 32.66
N SER A 139 -31.09 -14.51 33.68
CA SER A 139 -32.36 -15.24 33.73
C SER A 139 -33.42 -14.76 32.73
N ARG A 140 -33.20 -13.61 32.10
CA ARG A 140 -34.15 -12.91 31.22
C ARG A 140 -33.70 -12.86 29.76
N ARG A 141 -32.54 -13.46 29.45
CA ARG A 141 -31.95 -13.46 28.11
C ARG A 141 -32.66 -14.45 27.18
N PRO A 142 -33.06 -14.04 25.96
CA PRO A 142 -33.59 -14.95 24.97
C PRO A 142 -32.53 -15.94 24.45
N PRO A 143 -32.94 -17.04 23.77
CA PRO A 143 -32.03 -18.05 23.22
C PRO A 143 -30.95 -17.47 22.28
N LEU A 144 -31.28 -16.42 21.52
CA LEU A 144 -30.33 -15.72 20.63
C LEU A 144 -29.05 -15.28 21.36
N CYS A 145 -29.15 -14.91 22.65
CA CYS A 145 -28.01 -14.48 23.44
C CYS A 145 -26.99 -15.60 23.75
N GLN A 146 -27.38 -16.85 23.55
CA GLN A 146 -26.51 -18.03 23.70
C GLN A 146 -25.87 -18.46 22.37
N ASP A 147 -26.32 -17.89 21.24
CA ASP A 147 -25.73 -18.18 19.93
C ASP A 147 -24.26 -17.70 19.87
N VAL A 148 -23.46 -18.41 19.08
CA VAL A 148 -22.08 -18.05 18.71
C VAL A 148 -21.99 -16.62 18.16
N MET A 149 -23.07 -16.08 17.56
CA MET A 149 -23.09 -14.69 17.06
C MET A 149 -22.83 -13.69 18.19
N VAL A 150 -23.43 -13.91 19.36
CA VAL A 150 -23.34 -13.03 20.53
C VAL A 150 -22.18 -13.45 21.43
N THR A 151 -22.03 -14.74 21.70
CA THR A 151 -21.03 -15.25 22.65
C THR A 151 -19.60 -15.09 22.15
N SER A 152 -19.36 -15.22 20.84
CA SER A 152 -18.03 -15.05 20.24
C SER A 152 -17.73 -13.63 19.75
N PHE A 153 -18.68 -12.69 19.88
CA PHE A 153 -18.57 -11.33 19.32
C PHE A 153 -17.24 -10.64 19.69
N LEU A 154 -16.94 -10.54 21.00
CA LEU A 154 -15.72 -9.86 21.47
C LEU A 154 -14.45 -10.53 20.95
N HIS A 155 -14.43 -11.86 20.88
CA HIS A 155 -13.28 -12.61 20.36
C HIS A 155 -13.11 -12.41 18.86
N LYS A 156 -14.21 -12.50 18.09
CA LYS A 156 -14.21 -12.31 16.62
C LYS A 156 -13.67 -10.94 16.23
N TYR A 157 -14.11 -9.89 16.93
CA TYR A 157 -13.71 -8.52 16.65
C TYR A 157 -12.51 -8.04 17.48
N ARG A 158 -11.92 -8.90 18.33
CA ARG A 158 -10.80 -8.59 19.23
C ARG A 158 -11.02 -7.35 20.09
N PHE A 159 -12.23 -7.18 20.59
CA PHE A 159 -12.55 -6.11 21.54
C PHE A 159 -12.23 -6.56 22.97
N GLY A 160 -11.84 -5.60 23.80
CA GLY A 160 -11.76 -5.81 25.25
C GLY A 160 -13.14 -6.03 25.87
N TYR A 161 -13.18 -6.61 27.06
CA TYR A 161 -14.42 -6.75 27.81
C TYR A 161 -14.86 -5.39 28.35
N PRO A 162 -16.01 -4.85 27.95
CA PRO A 162 -16.50 -3.59 28.51
C PRO A 162 -16.91 -3.79 29.97
N HIS A 163 -16.72 -2.74 30.77
CA HIS A 163 -17.27 -2.70 32.12
C HIS A 163 -18.75 -2.31 32.05
N VAL A 164 -19.64 -3.20 32.50
CA VAL A 164 -21.09 -2.96 32.56
C VAL A 164 -21.45 -2.79 34.04
N THR A 165 -21.92 -1.60 34.41
CA THR A 165 -22.37 -1.32 35.79
C THR A 165 -23.81 -1.78 35.99
N SER A 166 -24.24 -1.93 37.25
CA SER A 166 -25.63 -2.28 37.58
C SER A 166 -26.64 -1.24 37.09
N GLU A 167 -26.23 0.03 37.02
CA GLU A 167 -27.05 1.15 36.53
C GLU A 167 -27.33 1.06 35.03
N MET A 168 -26.46 0.43 34.25
CA MET A 168 -26.67 0.22 32.81
C MET A 168 -27.63 -0.94 32.52
N MET A 169 -27.83 -1.85 33.49
CA MET A 169 -28.67 -3.03 33.31
C MET A 169 -30.14 -2.66 33.27
N ALA A 170 -30.88 -3.23 32.33
CA ALA A 170 -32.32 -3.01 32.24
C ALA A 170 -33.02 -3.71 33.42
N ALA A 171 -33.73 -2.93 34.24
CA ALA A 171 -34.52 -3.49 35.34
C ALA A 171 -35.60 -4.44 34.79
N PRO A 172 -35.88 -5.57 35.47
CA PRO A 172 -36.95 -6.47 35.04
C PRO A 172 -38.29 -5.74 34.94
N MET A 173 -39.05 -6.03 33.89
CA MET A 173 -40.34 -5.44 33.53
C MET A 173 -40.31 -3.93 33.25
N SER A 174 -39.14 -3.33 33.04
CA SER A 174 -39.02 -1.91 32.65
C SER A 174 -39.18 -1.70 31.15
N GLY A 175 -39.48 -0.45 30.74
CA GLY A 175 -39.46 -0.05 29.33
C GLY A 175 -38.11 -0.32 28.64
N ALA A 176 -37.00 -0.24 29.39
CA ALA A 176 -35.68 -0.61 28.88
C ALA A 176 -35.56 -2.10 28.55
N GLU A 177 -36.13 -3.00 29.36
CA GLU A 177 -36.14 -4.44 29.05
C GLU A 177 -36.98 -4.72 27.80
N GLN A 178 -38.11 -4.02 27.65
CA GLN A 178 -39.02 -4.17 26.51
C GLN A 178 -38.38 -3.69 25.21
N GLU A 179 -37.70 -2.53 25.20
CA GLU A 179 -36.91 -2.04 24.05
C GLU A 179 -35.88 -3.07 23.59
N LEU A 180 -35.07 -3.57 24.53
CA LEU A 180 -34.01 -4.53 24.23
C LEU A 180 -34.55 -5.86 23.71
N ARG A 181 -35.69 -6.33 24.27
CA ARG A 181 -36.34 -7.54 23.78
C ARG A 181 -36.96 -7.37 22.40
N ALA A 182 -37.60 -6.23 22.12
CA ALA A 182 -38.16 -5.95 20.80
C ALA A 182 -37.08 -5.98 19.72
N LEU A 183 -35.92 -5.37 19.99
CA LEU A 183 -34.77 -5.41 19.08
C LEU A 183 -34.28 -6.85 18.86
N LEU A 184 -34.12 -7.63 19.93
CA LEU A 184 -33.68 -9.03 19.86
C LEU A 184 -34.70 -9.92 19.14
N ASP A 185 -36.00 -9.64 19.26
CA ASP A 185 -37.06 -10.37 18.59
C ASP A 185 -36.98 -10.18 17.08
N VAL A 186 -36.83 -8.93 16.60
CA VAL A 186 -36.61 -8.62 15.17
C VAL A 186 -35.39 -9.36 14.64
N ILE A 187 -34.25 -9.31 15.33
CA ILE A 187 -33.02 -9.99 14.90
C ILE A 187 -33.22 -11.52 14.90
N SER A 188 -33.85 -12.08 15.93
CA SER A 188 -34.02 -13.54 16.07
C SER A 188 -34.94 -14.16 15.01
N LYS A 189 -35.95 -13.41 14.57
CA LYS A 189 -36.93 -13.86 13.56
C LYS A 189 -36.46 -13.60 12.13
N SER A 190 -35.36 -12.87 11.96
CA SER A 190 -34.85 -12.49 10.65
C SER A 190 -33.98 -13.59 10.04
N MET A 191 -34.36 -14.08 8.86
CA MET A 191 -33.53 -14.99 8.07
C MET A 191 -33.69 -14.65 6.58
N PRO A 192 -32.60 -14.30 5.85
CA PRO A 192 -31.20 -14.18 6.29
C PRO A 192 -30.89 -12.88 7.07
N LEU A 193 -29.95 -12.92 8.03
CA LEU A 193 -29.51 -11.73 8.77
C LEU A 193 -28.72 -10.75 7.88
N SER A 194 -28.22 -11.20 6.72
CA SER A 194 -27.56 -10.33 5.74
C SER A 194 -28.48 -9.26 5.14
N ARG A 195 -29.81 -9.42 5.26
CA ARG A 195 -30.81 -8.43 4.80
C ARG A 195 -31.29 -7.48 5.90
N VAL A 196 -30.96 -7.77 7.16
CA VAL A 196 -31.29 -6.92 8.29
C VAL A 196 -30.47 -5.64 8.20
N VAL A 197 -31.14 -4.51 8.25
CA VAL A 197 -30.50 -3.20 8.26
C VAL A 197 -30.56 -2.65 9.67
N CYS A 198 -29.40 -2.42 10.28
CA CYS A 198 -29.29 -1.78 11.57
C CYS A 198 -28.73 -0.37 11.42
N VAL A 199 -29.38 0.57 12.10
CA VAL A 199 -29.11 2.00 12.05
C VAL A 199 -28.65 2.52 13.40
N GLY A 200 -27.71 3.45 13.37
CA GLY A 200 -27.35 4.30 14.51
C GLY A 200 -27.58 5.76 14.17
N GLY A 201 -27.94 6.55 15.15
CA GLY A 201 -28.32 7.93 14.92
C GLY A 201 -28.49 8.76 16.18
N VAL A 202 -29.04 9.94 15.98
CA VAL A 202 -29.39 10.87 17.06
C VAL A 202 -30.78 11.44 16.86
N GLU A 203 -31.49 11.61 17.97
CA GLU A 203 -32.74 12.36 18.04
C GLU A 203 -32.40 13.86 18.08
N VAL A 204 -33.06 14.66 17.25
CA VAL A 204 -32.86 16.11 17.19
C VAL A 204 -34.10 16.79 17.71
N ASN A 205 -33.98 17.50 18.85
CA ASN A 205 -35.06 18.29 19.42
C ASN A 205 -34.88 19.77 19.08
N ASN A 206 -35.98 20.42 18.66
CA ASN A 206 -35.99 21.85 18.32
C ASN A 206 -35.77 22.78 19.53
N GLU A 207 -35.95 22.28 20.75
CA GLU A 207 -35.93 23.10 21.97
C GLU A 207 -34.54 23.20 22.64
N SER A 208 -33.57 22.36 22.26
CA SER A 208 -32.24 22.38 22.87
C SER A 208 -31.38 23.49 22.26
N ASN A 209 -31.51 24.69 22.83
CA ASN A 209 -30.52 25.75 22.67
C ASN A 209 -29.25 25.36 23.43
N HIS A 210 -28.13 25.32 22.72
CA HIS A 210 -26.76 25.03 23.19
C HIS A 210 -26.43 23.55 23.39
N GLU A 211 -25.22 23.18 22.91
CA GLU A 211 -24.26 22.10 23.26
C GLU A 211 -24.67 20.86 24.09
N GLU A 212 -25.95 20.55 24.29
CA GLU A 212 -26.39 19.34 24.98
C GLU A 212 -26.14 18.11 24.12
N SER A 213 -25.70 17.04 24.78
CA SER A 213 -25.39 15.78 24.12
C SER A 213 -26.67 15.20 23.51
N LEU A 214 -26.79 15.28 22.19
CA LEU A 214 -27.89 14.67 21.43
C LEU A 214 -28.09 13.21 21.85
N ARG A 215 -29.36 12.82 22.08
CA ARG A 215 -29.68 11.45 22.49
C ARG A 215 -29.37 10.50 21.36
N ARG A 216 -28.57 9.46 21.64
CA ARG A 216 -28.20 8.43 20.67
C ARG A 216 -29.29 7.37 20.59
N VAL A 217 -29.78 7.13 19.37
CA VAL A 217 -30.83 6.14 19.08
C VAL A 217 -30.27 5.09 18.12
N PHE A 218 -30.69 3.86 18.32
CA PHE A 218 -30.30 2.71 17.53
C PHE A 218 -31.53 1.94 17.10
N GLY A 219 -31.51 1.31 15.93
CA GLY A 219 -32.61 0.49 15.49
C GLY A 219 -32.17 -0.61 14.55
N CYS A 220 -32.99 -1.64 14.39
CA CYS A 220 -32.82 -2.66 13.37
C CYS A 220 -34.16 -2.96 12.72
N ALA A 221 -34.13 -3.22 11.43
CA ALA A 221 -35.28 -3.60 10.67
C ALA A 221 -34.98 -4.73 9.68
N SER A 222 -36.00 -5.52 9.38
CA SER A 222 -35.90 -6.72 8.55
C SER A 222 -37.08 -6.81 7.60
N PRO A 223 -36.86 -7.12 6.31
CA PRO A 223 -37.94 -7.20 5.34
C PRO A 223 -38.76 -8.50 5.49
N ASP A 224 -38.20 -9.53 6.13
CA ASP A 224 -38.72 -10.90 6.11
C ASP A 224 -39.55 -11.26 7.36
N VAL A 225 -39.74 -10.32 8.30
CA VAL A 225 -40.48 -10.55 9.54
C VAL A 225 -41.96 -10.17 9.38
N PRO A 226 -42.92 -11.09 9.59
CA PRO A 226 -44.35 -10.76 9.54
C PRO A 226 -44.75 -9.90 10.75
N GLY A 227 -45.40 -8.75 10.51
CA GLY A 227 -45.80 -7.80 11.56
C GLY A 227 -44.75 -6.71 11.78
N LYS A 228 -44.36 -6.47 13.04
CA LYS A 228 -43.35 -5.44 13.38
C LYS A 228 -41.99 -5.81 12.82
N SER A 229 -41.66 -5.15 11.73
CA SER A 229 -40.45 -5.39 10.97
C SER A 229 -39.30 -4.47 11.38
N ALA A 230 -39.53 -3.47 12.25
CA ALA A 230 -38.51 -2.57 12.79
C ALA A 230 -38.65 -2.37 14.32
N ALA A 231 -37.52 -2.16 15.00
CA ALA A 231 -37.45 -1.85 16.43
C ALA A 231 -36.35 -0.81 16.72
N PHE A 232 -36.61 0.06 17.70
CA PHE A 232 -35.70 1.10 18.17
C PHE A 232 -35.34 0.94 19.65
N VAL A 233 -34.12 1.37 20.01
CA VAL A 233 -33.55 1.31 21.36
C VAL A 233 -32.79 2.60 21.64
N GLY A 234 -32.90 3.11 22.87
CA GLY A 234 -32.12 4.25 23.35
C GLY A 234 -32.96 5.35 24.02
N HIS A 235 -34.29 5.21 24.05
CA HIS A 235 -35.16 6.11 24.80
C HIS A 235 -35.13 5.76 26.29
N PHE A 236 -35.38 4.50 26.64
CA PHE A 236 -35.26 3.98 28.01
C PHE A 236 -33.90 3.31 28.26
N ALA A 237 -33.38 2.53 27.32
CA ALA A 237 -32.11 1.80 27.49
C ALA A 237 -30.87 2.67 27.16
N THR A 238 -30.66 3.77 27.89
CA THR A 238 -29.59 4.74 27.62
C THR A 238 -28.17 4.16 27.68
N GLY A 239 -27.96 3.12 28.50
CA GLY A 239 -26.70 2.37 28.60
C GLY A 239 -26.30 1.66 27.29
N PHE A 240 -27.22 1.47 26.35
CA PHE A 240 -26.96 0.84 25.05
C PHE A 240 -25.96 1.64 24.21
N ALA A 241 -26.01 2.97 24.29
CA ALA A 241 -25.13 3.85 23.54
C ALA A 241 -23.66 3.69 23.94
N ALA A 242 -23.37 3.39 25.21
CA ALA A 242 -22.02 3.15 25.69
C ALA A 242 -21.43 1.87 25.07
N LEU A 243 -22.22 0.80 24.94
CA LEU A 243 -21.77 -0.47 24.34
C LEU A 243 -21.61 -0.41 22.82
N GLN A 244 -22.38 0.45 22.14
CA GLN A 244 -22.25 0.70 20.70
C GLN A 244 -21.18 1.74 20.35
N THR A 245 -20.60 2.41 21.34
CA THR A 245 -19.46 3.29 21.10
C THR A 245 -18.33 2.48 20.48
N ASP A 246 -17.70 3.02 19.44
CA ASP A 246 -16.67 2.42 18.57
C ASP A 246 -17.12 1.32 17.58
N LYS A 247 -18.39 0.89 17.58
CA LYS A 247 -18.89 -0.24 16.75
C LYS A 247 -19.46 0.19 15.39
N ALA A 248 -19.36 1.47 15.05
CA ALA A 248 -19.81 1.98 13.76
C ALA A 248 -18.86 1.52 12.64
N ARG A 249 -19.37 1.28 11.43
CA ARG A 249 -18.61 0.75 10.27
C ARG A 249 -17.81 -0.54 10.54
N LEU A 250 -18.20 -1.31 11.55
CA LEU A 250 -17.47 -2.51 11.97
C LEU A 250 -17.37 -3.53 10.83
N THR A 251 -16.17 -3.88 10.41
CA THR A 251 -15.89 -4.96 9.44
C THR A 251 -14.64 -5.71 9.86
N VAL A 252 -14.60 -7.02 9.55
CA VAL A 252 -13.44 -7.88 9.83
C VAL A 252 -13.14 -8.70 8.60
N ASP A 253 -12.01 -8.39 8.01
CA ASP A 253 -11.48 -8.97 6.81
C ASP A 253 -10.44 -10.03 7.18
N GLU A 254 -10.76 -11.30 6.97
CA GLU A 254 -9.82 -12.41 7.17
C GLU A 254 -9.25 -12.84 5.82
N VAL A 255 -7.93 -13.07 5.76
CA VAL A 255 -7.24 -13.62 4.60
C VAL A 255 -6.31 -14.72 5.10
N ASP A 256 -6.44 -15.92 4.56
CA ASP A 256 -5.55 -17.03 4.87
C ASP A 256 -4.57 -17.27 3.71
N VAL A 257 -3.28 -17.33 4.02
CA VAL A 257 -2.21 -17.67 3.07
C VAL A 257 -1.40 -18.81 3.67
N LEU A 258 -1.46 -19.99 3.06
CA LEU A 258 -0.74 -21.19 3.51
C LEU A 258 -1.00 -21.57 4.99
N GLY A 259 -2.22 -21.33 5.49
CA GLY A 259 -2.61 -21.61 6.88
C GLY A 259 -2.24 -20.49 7.87
N MET A 260 -1.63 -19.40 7.39
CA MET A 260 -1.31 -18.21 8.17
C MET A 260 -2.36 -17.12 7.94
N ARG A 261 -3.02 -16.71 9.01
CA ARG A 261 -4.09 -15.71 8.97
C ARG A 261 -3.56 -14.27 9.04
N PHE A 262 -4.06 -13.43 8.15
CA PHE A 262 -4.04 -11.97 8.21
C PHE A 262 -5.45 -11.48 8.49
N ILE A 263 -5.60 -10.64 9.50
CA ILE A 263 -6.89 -10.11 9.96
C ILE A 263 -6.80 -8.59 9.95
N PHE A 264 -7.71 -7.96 9.20
CA PHE A 264 -7.87 -6.53 9.13
C PHE A 264 -9.23 -6.15 9.71
N ARG A 265 -9.27 -5.31 10.75
CA ARG A 265 -10.49 -4.82 11.37
C ARG A 265 -10.60 -3.32 11.15
N GLN A 266 -11.77 -2.89 10.71
CA GLN A 266 -12.17 -1.49 10.60
C GLN A 266 -13.33 -1.23 11.55
N ASN A 267 -13.23 -0.17 12.35
CA ASN A 267 -14.31 0.30 13.22
C ASN A 267 -14.25 1.82 13.38
N ALA A 268 -15.32 2.45 13.86
CA ALA A 268 -15.42 3.90 13.89
C ALA A 268 -16.22 4.41 15.10
N VAL A 269 -15.82 5.59 15.57
CA VAL A 269 -16.57 6.41 16.52
C VAL A 269 -17.20 7.57 15.77
N ARG A 270 -18.48 7.81 16.02
CA ARG A 270 -19.17 9.00 15.51
C ARG A 270 -19.47 9.98 16.62
N SER A 271 -19.31 11.26 16.33
CA SER A 271 -19.84 12.33 17.14
C SER A 271 -20.63 13.32 16.28
N TYR A 272 -21.76 13.75 16.82
CA TYR A 272 -22.74 14.59 16.16
C TYR A 272 -22.73 15.96 16.81
N LYS A 273 -22.73 17.03 16.01
CA LYS A 273 -22.90 18.40 16.48
C LYS A 273 -24.03 19.05 15.70
N TYR A 274 -25.00 19.63 16.41
CA TYR A 274 -26.09 20.36 15.79
C TYR A 274 -25.82 21.85 15.83
N PHE A 275 -26.10 22.54 14.72
CA PHE A 275 -25.98 23.98 14.56
C PHE A 275 -27.30 24.55 14.05
N LEU A 276 -27.88 25.49 14.80
CA LEU A 276 -29.01 26.27 14.33
C LEU A 276 -28.54 27.40 13.39
N PRO A 277 -29.30 27.75 12.34
CA PRO A 277 -29.01 28.91 11.52
C PRO A 277 -29.14 30.19 12.36
N PRO A 278 -28.26 31.19 12.19
CA PRO A 278 -28.27 32.43 12.97
C PRO A 278 -29.52 33.31 12.76
N SER A 279 -30.43 32.96 11.85
CA SER A 279 -31.64 33.72 11.51
C SER A 279 -32.90 33.30 12.29
N ALA A 280 -32.85 32.24 13.09
CA ALA A 280 -34.02 31.73 13.83
C ALA A 280 -34.27 32.42 15.19
N VAL A 281 -33.52 33.50 15.49
CA VAL A 281 -33.62 34.23 16.77
C VAL A 281 -34.65 35.37 16.71
N SER A 282 -35.14 35.74 15.52
CA SER A 282 -36.24 36.70 15.37
C SER A 282 -37.54 35.94 15.16
N GLY A 283 -38.38 35.94 16.19
CA GLY A 283 -39.62 35.19 16.25
C GLY A 283 -40.55 35.44 15.08
N GLU A 284 -40.83 34.39 14.32
CA GLU A 284 -42.12 34.12 13.72
C GLU A 284 -42.26 32.61 13.57
N GLN A 285 -43.43 32.14 13.97
CA GLN A 285 -43.75 30.76 14.30
C GLN A 285 -44.09 29.99 13.02
N GLU A 286 -43.08 29.66 12.22
CA GLU A 286 -43.21 28.68 11.13
C GLU A 286 -42.41 27.42 11.46
N SER A 287 -43.14 26.31 11.57
CA SER A 287 -42.74 24.96 11.94
C SER A 287 -41.86 24.26 10.88
N SER A 288 -40.84 24.93 10.35
CA SER A 288 -39.90 24.32 9.39
C SER A 288 -38.56 24.02 10.06
N PHE A 289 -38.14 22.77 10.00
CA PHE A 289 -36.94 22.26 10.64
C PHE A 289 -35.72 22.68 9.82
N ARG A 290 -35.08 23.80 10.19
CA ARG A 290 -33.91 24.34 9.47
C ARG A 290 -32.68 24.27 10.36
N GLY A 291 -31.72 23.41 10.00
CA GLY A 291 -30.52 23.18 10.81
C GLY A 291 -29.36 22.57 10.02
N ARG A 292 -28.17 22.54 10.62
CA ARG A 292 -27.00 21.81 10.11
C ARG A 292 -26.55 20.81 11.16
N VAL A 293 -26.40 19.54 10.78
CA VAL A 293 -25.74 18.53 11.61
C VAL A 293 -24.37 18.24 11.03
N ASP A 294 -23.34 18.49 11.82
CA ASP A 294 -21.99 18.04 11.50
C ASP A 294 -21.76 16.66 12.13
N VAL A 295 -21.49 15.69 11.26
CA VAL A 295 -21.11 14.33 11.65
C VAL A 295 -19.61 14.20 11.52
N SER A 296 -18.92 13.97 12.63
CA SER A 296 -17.51 13.62 12.63
C SER A 296 -17.34 12.12 12.86
N THR A 297 -16.57 11.48 11.99
CA THR A 297 -16.29 10.04 12.06
C THR A 297 -14.80 9.84 12.29
N ALA A 298 -14.43 9.26 13.43
CA ALA A 298 -13.08 8.85 13.75
C ALA A 298 -12.93 7.35 13.46
N LEU A 299 -12.04 6.98 12.55
CA LEU A 299 -11.82 5.62 12.11
C LEU A 299 -10.63 4.98 12.83
N ASN A 300 -10.85 3.78 13.33
CA ASN A 300 -9.80 2.88 13.77
C ASN A 300 -9.58 1.76 12.72
N LEU A 301 -8.31 1.54 12.39
CA LEU A 301 -7.85 0.48 11.50
C LEU A 301 -6.81 -0.34 12.26
N SER A 302 -7.06 -1.64 12.37
CA SER A 302 -6.16 -2.55 13.07
C SER A 302 -5.86 -3.76 12.22
N CYS A 303 -4.59 -4.13 12.16
CA CYS A 303 -4.08 -5.31 11.47
C CYS A 303 -3.50 -6.27 12.51
N SER A 304 -3.74 -7.56 12.31
CA SER A 304 -3.31 -8.58 13.24
C SER A 304 -3.24 -9.96 12.60
N GLY A 305 -2.70 -10.94 13.32
CA GLY A 305 -2.54 -12.31 12.85
C GLY A 305 -1.09 -12.70 12.61
N PHE A 306 -0.84 -13.99 12.45
CA PHE A 306 0.51 -14.53 12.33
C PHE A 306 1.21 -14.04 11.06
N LEU A 307 0.47 -13.95 9.95
CA LEU A 307 1.02 -13.46 8.68
C LEU A 307 1.46 -11.99 8.78
N TYR A 308 0.72 -11.18 9.55
CA TYR A 308 1.07 -9.79 9.81
C TYR A 308 2.35 -9.65 10.63
N ASN A 309 2.50 -10.46 11.68
CA ASN A 309 3.72 -10.49 12.48
C ASN A 309 4.93 -10.91 11.64
N MET A 310 4.77 -11.92 10.77
CA MET A 310 5.82 -12.35 9.85
C MET A 310 6.22 -11.24 8.86
N MET A 311 5.25 -10.49 8.34
CA MET A 311 5.54 -9.33 7.48
C MET A 311 6.39 -8.28 8.21
N ILE A 312 6.12 -7.98 9.49
CA ILE A 312 6.93 -7.05 10.29
C ILE A 312 8.34 -7.61 10.52
N LEU A 313 8.46 -8.90 10.87
CA LEU A 313 9.76 -9.54 11.11
C LEU A 313 10.65 -9.55 9.87
N ILE A 314 10.07 -9.84 8.71
CA ILE A 314 10.77 -9.82 7.42
C ILE A 314 11.28 -8.42 7.12
N ASP A 315 10.45 -7.39 7.30
CA ASP A 315 10.85 -6.00 7.07
C ASP A 315 11.91 -5.51 8.05
N MET A 316 11.84 -5.94 9.32
CA MET A 316 12.90 -5.71 10.31
C MET A 316 14.24 -6.32 9.85
N ALA A 317 14.22 -7.56 9.38
CA ALA A 317 15.41 -8.23 8.87
C ALA A 317 15.98 -7.50 7.64
N LEU A 318 15.12 -7.10 6.69
CA LEU A 318 15.52 -6.30 5.52
C LEU A 318 16.11 -4.95 5.93
N LEU A 319 15.50 -4.25 6.88
CA LEU A 319 16.00 -2.97 7.39
C LEU A 319 17.39 -3.13 8.03
N ILE A 320 17.60 -4.16 8.86
CA ILE A 320 18.91 -4.45 9.47
C ILE A 320 19.95 -4.71 8.38
N LEU A 321 19.62 -5.51 7.36
CA LEU A 321 20.52 -5.78 6.24
C LEU A 321 20.83 -4.50 5.43
N HIS A 322 19.83 -3.66 5.18
CA HIS A 322 20.00 -2.38 4.49
C HIS A 322 20.91 -1.44 5.29
N VAL A 323 20.68 -1.28 6.59
CA VAL A 323 21.49 -0.47 7.50
C VAL A 323 22.93 -1.00 7.57
N TRP A 324 23.11 -2.32 7.69
CA TRP A 324 24.44 -2.91 7.78
C TRP A 324 25.24 -2.70 6.49
N SER A 325 24.61 -2.90 5.34
CA SER A 325 25.28 -2.68 4.05
C SER A 325 25.53 -1.18 3.79
N ALA A 326 24.62 -0.30 4.25
CA ALA A 326 24.79 1.14 4.17
C ALA A 326 25.96 1.62 5.03
N ALA A 327 26.11 1.08 6.25
CA ALA A 327 27.23 1.37 7.14
C ALA A 327 28.57 0.93 6.52
N GLU A 328 28.64 -0.27 5.93
CA GLU A 328 29.83 -0.75 5.22
C GLU A 328 30.22 0.19 4.06
N LEU A 329 29.24 0.64 3.27
CA LEU A 329 29.49 1.56 2.17
C LEU A 329 29.92 2.95 2.65
N LEU A 330 29.32 3.44 3.73
CA LEU A 330 29.70 4.70 4.34
C LEU A 330 31.16 4.64 4.83
N GLU A 331 31.52 3.58 5.55
CA GLU A 331 32.87 3.36 6.09
C GLU A 331 33.93 3.16 4.99
N ARG A 332 33.60 2.38 3.96
CA ARG A 332 34.59 1.94 2.95
C ARG A 332 34.69 2.85 1.73
N LEU A 333 33.60 3.48 1.31
CA LEU A 333 33.53 4.23 0.05
C LEU A 333 33.45 5.75 0.26
N ILE A 334 32.73 6.20 1.29
CA ILE A 334 32.37 7.63 1.46
C ILE A 334 33.30 8.32 2.47
N LEU A 335 33.58 7.68 3.61
CA LEU A 335 34.36 8.26 4.70
C LEU A 335 35.86 8.46 4.36
N PRO A 336 36.56 7.54 3.67
CA PRO A 336 37.97 7.72 3.32
C PRO A 336 38.27 8.94 2.43
N PRO A 337 37.52 9.23 1.34
CA PRO A 337 37.77 10.43 0.52
C PRO A 337 37.34 11.75 1.20
N LEU A 338 36.54 11.69 2.27
CA LEU A 338 36.18 12.86 3.09
C LEU A 338 37.26 13.21 4.12
N LEU A 339 37.89 12.18 4.72
CA LEU A 339 38.93 12.33 5.74
C LEU A 339 40.34 12.51 5.16
N ARG A 340 40.61 11.99 3.96
CA ARG A 340 41.92 12.07 3.31
C ARG A 340 41.96 13.25 2.33
N THR A 341 43.04 14.03 2.33
CA THR A 341 43.27 15.04 1.27
C THR A 341 43.53 14.30 -0.05
N PRO A 342 42.63 14.40 -1.05
CA PRO A 342 42.76 13.58 -2.25
C PRO A 342 43.95 14.05 -3.10
N THR A 343 44.70 13.09 -3.65
CA THR A 343 45.84 13.40 -4.52
C THR A 343 45.37 13.98 -5.86
N LYS A 344 46.19 14.82 -6.52
CA LYS A 344 45.83 15.46 -7.82
C LYS A 344 45.45 14.47 -8.93
N GLN A 345 45.92 13.21 -8.83
CA GLN A 345 45.60 12.12 -9.77
C GLN A 345 44.21 11.53 -9.50
N GLU A 346 43.86 11.30 -8.22
CA GLU A 346 42.53 10.83 -7.79
C GLU A 346 41.45 11.86 -8.12
N ILE A 347 41.71 13.15 -7.89
CA ILE A 347 40.79 14.23 -8.27
C ILE A 347 40.57 14.25 -9.79
N ARG A 348 41.62 14.00 -10.58
CA ARG A 348 41.52 13.97 -12.05
C ARG A 348 40.73 12.75 -12.54
N ASN A 349 40.81 11.62 -11.85
CA ASN A 349 40.00 10.44 -12.15
C ASN A 349 38.53 10.62 -11.69
N LEU A 350 38.30 11.22 -10.53
CA LEU A 350 36.97 11.57 -9.99
C LEU A 350 36.23 12.63 -10.83
N VAL A 351 36.95 13.55 -11.46
CA VAL A 351 36.37 14.62 -12.30
C VAL A 351 36.21 14.19 -13.76
N ARG A 352 36.99 13.20 -14.24
CA ARG A 352 36.96 12.74 -15.64
C ARG A 352 36.09 11.49 -15.86
N ASP A 353 35.92 10.65 -14.84
CA ASP A 353 34.87 9.63 -14.83
C ASP A 353 33.56 10.29 -14.36
N GLU A 354 32.66 10.63 -15.28
CA GLU A 354 31.27 11.04 -15.02
C GLU A 354 30.42 9.93 -14.32
N GLY A 355 31.07 8.93 -13.73
CA GLY A 355 30.49 7.73 -13.14
C GLY A 355 30.78 7.61 -11.64
N CYS A 356 30.77 8.71 -10.89
CA CYS A 356 30.65 8.63 -9.43
C CYS A 356 29.33 7.93 -9.08
N THR A 357 29.49 6.64 -8.76
CA THR A 357 28.64 5.74 -7.97
C THR A 357 27.29 6.32 -7.52
N THR A 358 26.31 6.32 -8.42
CA THR A 358 24.92 6.52 -8.01
C THR A 358 24.49 5.35 -7.11
N LEU A 359 24.11 5.66 -5.88
CA LEU A 359 23.81 4.75 -4.77
C LEU A 359 22.82 3.61 -5.03
N PHE A 360 22.01 3.65 -6.07
CA PHE A 360 21.18 2.50 -6.42
C PHE A 360 22.00 1.31 -6.97
N ALA A 361 23.25 1.53 -7.39
CA ALA A 361 24.20 0.44 -7.61
C ALA A 361 24.65 -0.25 -6.31
N CYS A 362 24.28 0.31 -5.16
CA CYS A 362 24.47 -0.31 -3.85
C CYS A 362 23.27 -1.16 -3.42
N SER A 363 22.29 -1.37 -4.28
CA SER A 363 21.16 -2.24 -4.01
C SER A 363 21.59 -3.68 -3.67
N LEU A 364 21.02 -4.27 -2.62
CA LEU A 364 21.20 -5.69 -2.28
C LEU A 364 20.33 -6.63 -3.14
N ILE A 365 19.60 -6.09 -4.12
CA ILE A 365 18.62 -6.82 -4.94
C ILE A 365 19.27 -7.89 -5.83
N HIS A 366 20.59 -7.79 -6.08
CA HIS A 366 21.33 -8.84 -6.79
C HIS A 366 21.75 -10.01 -5.89
N SER A 367 21.64 -9.88 -4.57
CA SER A 367 21.83 -10.99 -3.63
C SER A 367 20.60 -11.88 -3.65
N SER A 368 20.75 -13.14 -4.07
CA SER A 368 19.63 -14.11 -4.15
C SER A 368 18.79 -14.20 -2.86
N PRO A 369 19.37 -14.37 -1.65
CA PRO A 369 18.54 -14.45 -0.43
C PRO A 369 17.80 -13.14 -0.13
N VAL A 370 18.43 -11.98 -0.35
CA VAL A 370 17.77 -10.68 -0.13
C VAL A 370 16.68 -10.44 -1.17
N ALA A 371 16.91 -10.83 -2.43
CA ALA A 371 15.94 -10.73 -3.51
C ALA A 371 14.68 -11.55 -3.21
N VAL A 372 14.83 -12.79 -2.73
CA VAL A 372 13.71 -13.64 -2.31
C VAL A 372 12.98 -13.02 -1.12
N LEU A 373 13.71 -12.57 -0.10
CA LEU A 373 13.11 -11.95 1.08
C LEU A 373 12.35 -10.66 0.72
N THR A 374 12.90 -9.86 -0.20
CA THR A 374 12.27 -8.66 -0.73
C THR A 374 11.02 -8.98 -1.57
N ALA A 375 11.05 -10.04 -2.37
CA ALA A 375 9.88 -10.50 -3.14
C ALA A 375 8.75 -10.91 -2.19
N VAL A 376 9.07 -11.73 -1.17
CA VAL A 376 8.10 -12.17 -0.15
C VAL A 376 7.56 -10.97 0.63
N SER A 377 8.41 -10.05 1.08
CA SER A 377 8.00 -8.80 1.75
C SER A 377 7.02 -8.00 0.90
N ALA A 378 7.32 -7.79 -0.38
CA ALA A 378 6.48 -7.00 -1.27
C ALA A 378 5.13 -7.69 -1.56
N LEU A 379 5.12 -9.02 -1.74
CA LEU A 379 3.88 -9.80 -1.93
C LEU A 379 2.99 -9.80 -0.68
N LEU A 380 3.57 -9.86 0.52
CA LEU A 380 2.82 -9.77 1.77
C LEU A 380 2.34 -8.34 2.04
N SER A 381 3.19 -7.35 1.77
CA SER A 381 2.84 -5.93 1.91
C SER A 381 1.71 -5.52 0.96
N TRP A 382 1.47 -6.26 -0.13
CA TRP A 382 0.29 -6.04 -0.98
C TRP A 382 -1.04 -6.16 -0.22
N LEU A 383 -1.12 -7.00 0.82
CA LEU A 383 -2.33 -7.12 1.65
C LEU A 383 -2.67 -5.82 2.38
N LEU A 384 -1.67 -4.94 2.61
CA LEU A 384 -1.91 -3.61 3.17
C LEU A 384 -2.66 -2.68 2.23
N LEU A 385 -2.87 -3.06 0.97
CA LEU A 385 -3.76 -2.34 0.08
C LEU A 385 -5.19 -2.28 0.63
N LEU A 386 -5.63 -3.26 1.43
CA LEU A 386 -6.94 -3.25 2.09
C LEU A 386 -7.08 -2.06 3.06
N PRO A 387 -6.27 -1.91 4.13
CA PRO A 387 -6.34 -0.73 4.99
C PRO A 387 -6.11 0.57 4.23
N HIS A 388 -5.20 0.60 3.25
CA HIS A 388 -4.94 1.78 2.43
C HIS A 388 -6.17 2.22 1.61
N SER A 389 -6.89 1.28 1.01
CA SER A 389 -8.12 1.58 0.27
C SER A 389 -9.24 2.08 1.19
N ALA A 390 -9.32 1.57 2.43
CA ALA A 390 -10.25 2.06 3.44
C ALA A 390 -9.98 3.52 3.82
N VAL A 391 -8.70 3.87 4.04
CA VAL A 391 -8.28 5.27 4.27
C VAL A 391 -8.58 6.14 3.07
N TRP A 392 -8.32 5.65 1.86
CA TRP A 392 -8.53 6.41 0.63
C TRP A 392 -10.01 6.72 0.37
N ALA A 393 -10.91 5.76 0.61
CA ALA A 393 -12.35 5.95 0.45
C ALA A 393 -12.92 7.03 1.41
N LEU A 394 -12.19 7.38 2.46
CA LEU A 394 -12.57 8.42 3.42
C LEU A 394 -11.93 9.77 3.11
N GLY A 395 -10.71 9.76 2.57
CA GLY A 395 -9.98 10.98 2.20
C GLY A 395 -10.57 11.75 1.02
N SER A 396 -11.56 11.20 0.31
CA SER A 396 -12.27 11.92 -0.78
C SER A 396 -13.17 13.05 -0.28
N ASP A 397 -13.51 13.08 1.01
CA ASP A 397 -14.41 14.09 1.60
C ASP A 397 -13.66 15.34 2.09
N GLU A 398 -12.35 15.27 2.30
CA GLU A 398 -11.54 16.42 2.73
C GLU A 398 -10.86 17.09 1.54
N THR A 399 -11.07 18.40 1.39
CA THR A 399 -10.44 19.24 0.36
C THR A 399 -8.94 19.48 0.59
N SER A 400 -8.37 18.96 1.68
CA SER A 400 -6.97 19.11 2.05
C SER A 400 -6.16 17.85 1.71
N PHE A 401 -4.92 18.07 1.27
CA PHE A 401 -3.94 17.02 1.00
C PHE A 401 -3.57 16.30 2.32
N SER A 402 -4.38 15.33 2.75
CA SER A 402 -4.14 14.61 4.00
C SER A 402 -2.82 13.82 3.91
N LEU A 403 -2.02 13.85 4.98
CA LEU A 403 -0.83 13.01 5.15
C LEU A 403 -1.11 11.54 4.82
N ALA A 404 -2.31 11.07 5.12
CA ALA A 404 -2.80 9.73 4.82
C ALA A 404 -2.73 9.36 3.32
N TRP A 405 -2.98 10.34 2.44
CA TRP A 405 -2.94 10.18 0.99
C TRP A 405 -1.52 9.97 0.50
N ILE A 406 -0.59 10.80 0.99
CA ILE A 406 0.84 10.70 0.74
C ILE A 406 1.36 9.33 1.20
N HIS A 407 0.98 8.90 2.41
CA HIS A 407 1.38 7.57 2.91
C HIS A 407 0.87 6.43 2.04
N THR A 408 -0.40 6.49 1.63
CA THR A 408 -0.99 5.47 0.75
C THR A 408 -0.28 5.42 -0.60
N LEU A 409 0.04 6.57 -1.19
CA LEU A 409 0.80 6.64 -2.43
C LEU A 409 2.22 6.07 -2.26
N LEU A 410 2.97 6.48 -1.23
CA LEU A 410 4.33 5.98 -1.05
C LEU A 410 4.38 4.49 -0.66
N SER A 411 3.36 3.96 0.01
CA SER A 411 3.23 2.52 0.27
C SER A 411 2.95 1.76 -1.04
N GLY A 412 2.03 2.27 -1.86
CA GLY A 412 1.73 1.71 -3.19
C GLY A 412 2.91 1.73 -4.16
N VAL A 413 3.80 2.73 -4.05
CA VAL A 413 5.02 2.81 -4.88
C VAL A 413 5.86 1.53 -4.73
N ARG A 414 5.95 0.92 -3.54
CA ARG A 414 6.81 -0.26 -3.26
C ARG A 414 6.65 -1.44 -4.21
N VAL A 415 5.51 -1.54 -4.90
CA VAL A 415 5.29 -2.53 -5.97
C VAL A 415 6.36 -2.45 -7.08
N TRP A 416 7.03 -1.30 -7.25
CA TRP A 416 8.12 -1.14 -8.21
C TRP A 416 9.28 -2.12 -7.99
N VAL A 417 9.49 -2.58 -6.76
CA VAL A 417 10.54 -3.56 -6.46
C VAL A 417 10.19 -4.94 -7.06
N LEU A 418 8.91 -5.32 -7.10
CA LEU A 418 8.46 -6.52 -7.81
C LEU A 418 8.69 -6.39 -9.31
N LEU A 419 8.38 -5.22 -9.90
CA LEU A 419 8.67 -4.97 -11.31
C LEU A 419 10.16 -5.09 -11.61
N LEU A 420 11.02 -4.52 -10.76
CA LEU A 420 12.46 -4.61 -10.89
C LEU A 420 12.94 -6.07 -10.87
N LEU A 421 12.46 -6.87 -9.91
CA LEU A 421 12.79 -8.29 -9.81
C LEU A 421 12.33 -9.09 -11.02
N VAL A 422 11.11 -8.83 -11.52
CA VAL A 422 10.57 -9.49 -12.72
C VAL A 422 11.40 -9.13 -13.97
N VAL A 423 11.78 -7.86 -14.14
CA VAL A 423 12.65 -7.42 -15.23
C VAL A 423 14.01 -8.12 -15.15
N HIS A 424 14.62 -8.20 -13.96
CA HIS A 424 15.89 -8.92 -13.77
C HIS A 424 15.77 -10.41 -14.07
N PHE A 425 14.68 -11.06 -13.65
CA PHE A 425 14.46 -12.48 -13.91
C PHE A 425 14.28 -12.77 -15.41
N LEU A 426 13.39 -12.03 -16.08
CA LEU A 426 13.16 -12.16 -17.52
C LEU A 426 14.43 -11.87 -18.32
N TRP A 427 15.18 -10.84 -17.94
CA TRP A 427 16.44 -10.51 -18.57
C TRP A 427 17.52 -11.57 -18.31
N GLY A 428 17.55 -12.15 -17.11
CA GLY A 428 18.43 -13.26 -16.76
C GLY A 428 18.22 -14.46 -17.68
N ILE A 429 16.97 -14.83 -17.98
CA ILE A 429 16.63 -15.88 -18.95
C ILE A 429 17.16 -15.53 -20.33
N PHE A 430 17.00 -14.27 -20.78
CA PHE A 430 17.51 -13.84 -22.08
C PHE A 430 19.04 -13.91 -22.18
N VAL A 431 19.75 -13.51 -21.11
CA VAL A 431 21.21 -13.61 -21.01
C VAL A 431 21.68 -15.07 -21.08
N LEU A 432 20.96 -15.99 -20.42
CA LEU A 432 21.28 -17.43 -20.47
C LEU A 432 21.16 -18.02 -21.87
N ILE A 433 20.29 -17.47 -22.72
CA ILE A 433 20.09 -17.94 -24.10
C ILE A 433 21.20 -17.42 -25.02
N ASP A 434 21.52 -16.11 -24.95
CA ASP A 434 22.56 -15.49 -25.79
C ASP A 434 23.20 -14.27 -25.11
N GLU A 435 24.35 -14.48 -24.46
CA GLU A 435 25.09 -13.43 -23.76
C GLU A 435 25.54 -12.29 -24.69
N GLY A 436 25.93 -12.61 -25.92
CA GLY A 436 26.47 -11.65 -26.87
C GLY A 436 25.39 -10.68 -27.38
N ARG A 437 24.22 -11.21 -27.73
CA ARG A 437 23.05 -10.39 -28.10
C ARG A 437 22.53 -9.61 -26.90
N ALA A 438 22.50 -10.20 -25.71
CA ALA A 438 22.11 -9.51 -24.49
C ALA A 438 22.99 -8.30 -24.19
N TYR A 439 24.32 -8.45 -24.28
CA TYR A 439 25.24 -7.32 -24.13
C TYR A 439 25.01 -6.22 -25.18
N MET A 440 24.82 -6.60 -26.45
CA MET A 440 24.54 -5.65 -27.54
C MET A 440 23.24 -4.86 -27.35
N LEU A 441 22.23 -5.48 -26.75
CA LEU A 441 20.93 -4.85 -26.50
C LEU A 441 20.97 -4.01 -25.21
N ALA A 442 21.55 -4.54 -24.12
CA ALA A 442 21.74 -3.81 -22.86
C ALA A 442 22.58 -2.52 -23.03
N THR A 443 23.55 -2.50 -23.95
CA THR A 443 24.33 -1.28 -24.26
C THR A 443 23.52 -0.20 -24.99
N ARG A 444 22.40 -0.56 -25.63
CA ARG A 444 21.59 0.36 -26.46
C ARG A 444 20.23 0.72 -25.83
N THR A 445 19.63 -0.18 -25.07
CA THR A 445 18.26 -0.06 -24.54
C THR A 445 18.21 -0.28 -23.05
N TYR A 446 19.12 0.35 -22.31
CA TYR A 446 19.06 0.29 -20.85
C TYR A 446 17.84 1.03 -20.31
N ILE A 447 17.34 0.57 -19.17
CA ILE A 447 16.18 1.13 -18.46
C ILE A 447 16.69 1.76 -17.17
N SER A 448 16.22 2.97 -16.84
CA SER A 448 16.58 3.56 -15.54
C SER A 448 15.67 3.08 -14.42
N SER A 449 16.18 3.03 -13.18
CA SER A 449 15.32 2.70 -12.02
C SER A 449 14.18 3.71 -11.83
N THR A 450 14.39 4.99 -12.17
CA THR A 450 13.35 6.01 -12.12
C THR A 450 12.26 5.80 -13.17
N GLU A 451 12.60 5.25 -14.34
CA GLU A 451 11.60 4.84 -15.33
C GLU A 451 10.75 3.68 -14.86
N LEU A 452 11.33 2.71 -14.16
CA LEU A 452 10.56 1.60 -13.57
C LEU A 452 9.56 2.14 -12.55
N VAL A 453 9.99 3.03 -11.66
CA VAL A 453 9.10 3.70 -10.71
C VAL A 453 8.01 4.50 -11.45
N ALA A 454 8.39 5.28 -12.46
CA ALA A 454 7.43 6.05 -13.26
C ALA A 454 6.41 5.16 -13.98
N ALA A 455 6.84 4.02 -14.54
CA ALA A 455 5.97 3.05 -15.19
C ALA A 455 4.92 2.47 -14.22
N VAL A 456 5.30 2.20 -12.97
CA VAL A 456 4.39 1.72 -11.93
C VAL A 456 3.41 2.81 -11.50
N VAL A 457 3.89 4.04 -11.32
CA VAL A 457 3.03 5.18 -10.98
C VAL A 457 2.01 5.44 -12.10
N VAL A 458 2.44 5.45 -13.36
CA VAL A 458 1.55 5.63 -14.51
C VAL A 458 0.54 4.49 -14.60
N ALA A 459 0.98 3.23 -14.50
CA ALA A 459 0.09 2.07 -14.52
C ALA A 459 -0.90 2.10 -13.34
N GLY A 460 -0.47 2.50 -12.15
CA GLY A 460 -1.31 2.67 -10.97
C GLY A 460 -2.35 3.77 -11.14
N CYS A 461 -2.00 4.88 -11.79
CA CYS A 461 -2.95 5.94 -12.16
C CYS A 461 -4.01 5.43 -13.14
N LEU A 462 -3.61 4.65 -14.15
CA LEU A 462 -4.53 4.04 -15.13
C LEU A 462 -5.46 3.01 -14.46
N LEU A 463 -4.94 2.22 -13.52
CA LEU A 463 -5.69 1.18 -12.79
C LEU A 463 -6.31 1.69 -11.48
N ARG A 464 -6.31 3.00 -11.22
CA ARG A 464 -6.76 3.59 -9.94
C ARG A 464 -8.15 3.10 -9.53
N ARG A 465 -9.13 3.14 -10.44
CA ARG A 465 -10.50 2.66 -10.15
C ARG A 465 -10.52 1.18 -9.78
N ARG A 466 -9.70 0.36 -10.44
CA ARG A 466 -9.59 -1.08 -10.19
C ARG A 466 -9.00 -1.35 -8.81
N LEU A 467 -7.90 -0.68 -8.47
CA LEU A 467 -7.23 -0.79 -7.17
C LEU A 467 -8.14 -0.36 -6.01
N LEU A 468 -8.86 0.75 -6.17
CA LEU A 468 -9.80 1.22 -5.16
C LEU A 468 -11.06 0.36 -5.04
N SER A 469 -11.41 -0.42 -6.07
CA SER A 469 -12.56 -1.33 -6.06
C SER A 469 -12.32 -2.64 -5.29
N ILE A 470 -11.10 -2.93 -4.85
CA ILE A 470 -10.77 -4.21 -4.21
C ILE A 470 -11.55 -4.37 -2.91
N LEU A 471 -11.45 -3.41 -1.98
CA LEU A 471 -12.13 -3.56 -0.69
C LEU A 471 -13.66 -3.61 -0.81
N PRO A 472 -14.35 -2.72 -1.58
CA PRO A 472 -15.80 -2.83 -1.79
C PRO A 472 -16.22 -4.18 -2.37
N LYS A 473 -15.54 -4.65 -3.42
CA LYS A 473 -15.85 -5.96 -4.02
C LYS A 473 -15.63 -7.11 -3.05
N LYS A 474 -14.64 -7.00 -2.16
CA LYS A 474 -14.41 -8.02 -1.14
C LYS A 474 -15.57 -8.04 -0.15
N HIS A 475 -16.00 -6.87 0.32
CA HIS A 475 -17.16 -6.73 1.21
C HIS A 475 -18.45 -7.25 0.56
N ASP A 476 -18.63 -7.04 -0.75
CA ASP A 476 -19.76 -7.58 -1.51
C ASP A 476 -19.70 -9.12 -1.62
N MET A 477 -18.54 -9.69 -1.97
CA MET A 477 -18.34 -11.14 -2.07
C MET A 477 -18.54 -11.87 -0.73
N GLU A 478 -18.15 -11.22 0.36
CA GLU A 478 -18.24 -11.77 1.71
C GLU A 478 -19.56 -11.43 2.41
N TYR A 479 -20.48 -10.70 1.75
CA TYR A 479 -21.73 -10.21 2.34
C TYR A 479 -21.53 -9.43 3.64
N GLN A 480 -20.43 -8.67 3.75
CA GLN A 480 -20.20 -7.76 4.86
C GLN A 480 -20.95 -6.43 4.68
N ARG A 481 -21.27 -6.08 3.43
CA ARG A 481 -22.07 -4.92 3.06
C ARG A 481 -23.12 -5.32 2.04
N ILE A 482 -24.24 -4.64 2.08
CA ILE A 482 -25.32 -4.75 1.10
C ILE A 482 -25.58 -3.39 0.49
N VAL A 483 -25.76 -3.35 -0.82
CA VAL A 483 -26.09 -2.13 -1.56
C VAL A 483 -27.53 -2.28 -2.09
N ASP A 484 -28.40 -1.37 -1.67
CA ASP A 484 -29.79 -1.31 -2.08
C ASP A 484 -30.05 -0.01 -2.85
N ASN A 485 -30.18 -0.12 -4.17
CA ASN A 485 -30.48 0.99 -5.06
C ASN A 485 -31.98 1.30 -5.14
N ALA A 486 -32.83 0.39 -4.66
CA ALA A 486 -34.28 0.55 -4.67
C ALA A 486 -34.77 1.28 -3.42
N ALA A 487 -34.06 1.19 -2.29
CA ALA A 487 -34.45 1.80 -1.01
C ALA A 487 -34.66 3.33 -1.08
N PHE A 488 -33.87 4.05 -1.89
CA PHE A 488 -34.01 5.50 -2.10
C PHE A 488 -33.79 5.83 -3.58
N PRO A 489 -34.80 6.33 -4.31
CA PRO A 489 -34.64 6.69 -5.71
C PRO A 489 -33.49 7.71 -5.90
N GLY A 490 -32.65 7.48 -6.92
CA GLY A 490 -31.51 8.35 -7.22
C GLY A 490 -30.31 8.23 -6.26
N SER A 491 -30.37 7.40 -5.21
CA SER A 491 -29.28 7.19 -4.24
C SER A 491 -29.07 5.72 -3.86
N SER A 492 -27.82 5.26 -3.83
CA SER A 492 -27.49 3.87 -3.47
C SER A 492 -27.31 3.68 -1.96
N ALA A 493 -28.25 3.02 -1.27
CA ALA A 493 -28.18 2.74 0.16
C ALA A 493 -27.15 1.65 0.48
N ILE A 494 -26.07 1.99 1.17
CA ILE A 494 -25.08 1.02 1.65
C ILE A 494 -25.38 0.70 3.12
N SER A 495 -25.53 -0.58 3.45
CA SER A 495 -25.77 -1.03 4.82
C SER A 495 -24.78 -2.10 5.25
N ASN A 496 -24.38 -2.05 6.52
CA ASN A 496 -23.51 -3.05 7.11
C ASN A 496 -24.30 -4.33 7.39
N ALA A 497 -23.92 -5.42 6.72
CA ALA A 497 -24.64 -6.68 6.75
C ALA A 497 -23.98 -7.68 7.70
N PHE A 498 -24.78 -8.58 8.28
CA PHE A 498 -24.24 -9.73 8.98
C PHE A 498 -23.87 -10.84 7.99
N GLN A 499 -22.72 -11.44 8.23
CA GLN A 499 -22.18 -12.47 7.37
C GLN A 499 -22.73 -13.85 7.75
N ASP A 500 -23.84 -14.23 7.15
CA ASP A 500 -24.52 -15.51 7.41
C ASP A 500 -23.70 -16.74 6.97
N ARG A 501 -22.84 -16.59 5.96
CA ARG A 501 -22.28 -17.73 5.19
C ARG A 501 -20.91 -18.26 5.64
N ILE A 502 -20.16 -17.58 6.51
CA ILE A 502 -18.86 -18.14 6.98
C ILE A 502 -19.05 -19.40 7.83
N ARG A 503 -20.24 -19.64 8.41
CA ARG A 503 -20.51 -20.90 9.11
C ARG A 503 -20.73 -22.10 8.19
N MET A 504 -20.91 -21.91 6.87
CA MET A 504 -21.29 -23.00 5.95
C MET A 504 -20.32 -23.26 4.80
N LEU A 505 -19.31 -22.42 4.58
CA LEU A 505 -18.31 -22.69 3.54
C LEU A 505 -17.10 -23.40 4.15
N PRO A 506 -16.75 -24.62 3.69
CA PRO A 506 -15.50 -25.25 4.09
C PRO A 506 -14.33 -24.34 3.71
N THR A 507 -13.28 -24.37 4.54
CA THR A 507 -12.00 -23.66 4.39
C THR A 507 -11.36 -23.77 2.99
N HIS A 508 -11.81 -24.72 2.18
CA HIS A 508 -11.36 -24.97 0.82
C HIS A 508 -11.85 -23.96 -0.25
N SER A 509 -12.79 -23.03 0.07
CA SER A 509 -13.33 -22.04 -0.89
C SER A 509 -12.76 -20.61 -0.76
N GLN A 510 -11.59 -20.42 -0.14
CA GLN A 510 -10.97 -19.09 0.05
C GLN A 510 -10.09 -18.62 -1.13
N ASN A 511 -9.75 -19.52 -2.06
CA ASN A 511 -9.00 -19.21 -3.29
C ASN A 511 -9.58 -18.07 -4.17
N PRO A 512 -10.91 -17.91 -4.38
CA PRO A 512 -11.42 -16.84 -5.23
C PRO A 512 -11.21 -15.45 -4.63
N VAL A 513 -11.28 -15.30 -3.30
CA VAL A 513 -11.05 -14.00 -2.62
C VAL A 513 -9.58 -13.61 -2.72
N LEU A 514 -8.66 -14.56 -2.50
CA LEU A 514 -7.22 -14.31 -2.63
C LEU A 514 -6.84 -13.97 -4.07
N TRP A 515 -7.37 -14.70 -5.06
CA TRP A 515 -7.16 -14.38 -6.48
C TRP A 515 -7.69 -12.99 -6.84
N MET A 516 -8.85 -12.61 -6.30
CA MET A 516 -9.43 -11.29 -6.49
C MET A 516 -8.55 -10.16 -5.92
N ILE A 517 -7.86 -10.39 -4.81
CA ILE A 517 -6.91 -9.42 -4.21
C ILE A 517 -5.63 -9.31 -5.05
N TYR A 518 -5.11 -10.42 -5.58
CA TYR A 518 -3.83 -10.44 -6.33
C TYR A 518 -3.98 -10.18 -7.84
N THR A 519 -5.15 -10.34 -8.44
CA THR A 519 -5.37 -10.07 -9.88
C THR A 519 -4.95 -8.63 -10.27
N PRO A 520 -5.33 -7.57 -9.53
CA PRO A 520 -4.92 -6.21 -9.85
C PRO A 520 -3.40 -5.98 -9.71
N LEU A 521 -2.70 -6.76 -8.87
CA LEU A 521 -1.23 -6.71 -8.80
C LEU A 521 -0.61 -7.24 -10.10
N ILE A 522 -1.13 -8.35 -10.62
CA ILE A 522 -0.67 -8.94 -11.87
C ILE A 522 -0.97 -7.99 -13.04
N GLU A 523 -2.18 -7.44 -13.12
CA GLU A 523 -2.55 -6.43 -14.12
C GLU A 523 -1.61 -5.21 -14.07
N LEU A 524 -1.31 -4.72 -12.87
CA LEU A 524 -0.38 -3.61 -12.64
C LEU A 524 1.03 -3.94 -13.15
N LEU A 525 1.58 -5.10 -12.78
CA LEU A 525 2.90 -5.54 -13.23
C LEU A 525 2.96 -5.73 -14.74
N LEU A 526 1.95 -6.36 -15.35
CA LEU A 526 1.87 -6.55 -16.80
C LEU A 526 1.78 -5.22 -17.55
N LEU A 527 0.96 -4.29 -17.08
CA LEU A 527 0.84 -2.96 -17.69
C LEU A 527 2.15 -2.17 -17.56
N SER A 528 2.81 -2.24 -16.40
CA SER A 528 4.14 -1.61 -16.23
C SER A 528 5.20 -2.24 -17.12
N LEU A 529 5.22 -3.58 -17.26
CA LEU A 529 6.11 -4.28 -18.20
C LEU A 529 5.85 -3.86 -19.64
N LEU A 530 4.60 -3.67 -20.04
CA LEU A 530 4.24 -3.19 -21.36
C LEU A 530 4.72 -1.75 -21.60
N ILE A 531 4.57 -0.85 -20.62
CA ILE A 531 5.09 0.53 -20.71
C ILE A 531 6.62 0.52 -20.90
N VAL A 532 7.33 -0.28 -20.09
CA VAL A 532 8.78 -0.44 -20.19
C VAL A 532 9.18 -1.06 -21.53
N GLY A 533 8.42 -2.09 -21.96
CA GLY A 533 8.61 -2.81 -23.22
C GLY A 533 8.37 -1.95 -24.46
N ILE A 534 7.53 -0.92 -24.40
CA ILE A 534 7.37 0.10 -25.47
C ILE A 534 8.49 1.15 -25.39
N GLY A 535 8.92 1.51 -24.18
CA GLY A 535 10.01 2.46 -23.96
C GLY A 535 11.34 2.00 -24.55
N MET A 536 11.65 0.71 -24.46
CA MET A 536 12.88 0.11 -25.01
C MET A 536 13.04 0.26 -26.54
N PRO A 537 12.08 -0.16 -27.40
CA PRO A 537 12.17 0.00 -28.85
C PRO A 537 12.09 1.46 -29.29
N ALA A 538 11.30 2.30 -28.61
CA ALA A 538 11.27 3.74 -28.90
C ALA A 538 12.66 4.37 -28.70
N ARG A 539 13.38 3.98 -27.64
CA ARG A 539 14.78 4.41 -27.41
C ARG A 539 15.73 3.87 -28.45
N TYR A 540 15.60 2.60 -28.79
CA TYR A 540 16.42 1.98 -29.82
C TYR A 540 16.32 2.77 -31.14
N LEU A 541 15.09 3.05 -31.59
CA LEU A 541 14.82 3.82 -32.80
C LEU A 541 15.32 5.27 -32.68
N PHE A 542 15.15 5.92 -31.53
CA PHE A 542 15.65 7.27 -31.29
C PHE A 542 17.19 7.33 -31.35
N HIS A 543 17.86 6.35 -30.75
CA HIS A 543 19.32 6.24 -30.77
C HIS A 543 19.83 5.96 -32.19
N GLU A 544 19.15 5.09 -32.93
CA GLU A 544 19.47 4.80 -34.33
C GLU A 544 19.26 6.05 -35.22
N TYR A 545 18.15 6.76 -35.03
CA TYR A 545 17.89 8.03 -35.71
C TYR A 545 18.96 9.08 -35.41
N ARG A 546 19.33 9.25 -34.14
CA ARG A 546 20.40 10.18 -33.73
C ARG A 546 21.74 9.80 -34.34
N ARG A 547 22.07 8.51 -34.39
CA ARG A 547 23.28 7.99 -35.05
C ARG A 547 23.27 8.30 -36.54
N ARG A 548 22.17 7.99 -37.25
CA ARG A 548 22.01 8.31 -38.68
C ARG A 548 22.15 9.81 -38.95
N ARG A 549 21.67 10.66 -38.05
CA ARG A 549 21.85 12.13 -38.15
C ARG A 549 23.30 12.54 -37.90
N ALA A 550 23.97 11.99 -36.89
CA ALA A 550 25.38 12.27 -36.60
C ALA A 550 26.32 11.82 -37.73
N THR A 551 26.06 10.65 -38.34
CA THR A 551 26.82 10.19 -39.51
C THR A 551 26.58 11.07 -40.73
N LYS A 552 25.35 11.54 -40.95
CA LYS A 552 25.04 12.50 -42.03
C LYS A 552 25.72 13.86 -41.82
N VAL A 553 25.77 14.36 -40.58
CA VAL A 553 26.46 15.61 -40.24
C VAL A 553 27.98 15.45 -40.40
N ALA A 554 28.57 14.36 -39.91
CA ALA A 554 30.00 14.08 -40.08
C ALA A 554 30.40 13.88 -41.56
N ALA A 555 29.53 13.26 -42.37
CA ALA A 555 29.72 13.15 -43.81
C ALA A 555 29.60 14.52 -44.51
N GLY A 556 28.65 15.37 -44.10
CA GLY A 556 28.50 16.74 -44.62
C GLY A 556 29.67 17.67 -44.27
N VAL A 557 30.29 17.51 -43.09
CA VAL A 557 31.50 18.25 -42.69
C VAL A 557 32.72 17.83 -43.52
N ARG A 558 32.87 16.53 -43.85
CA ARG A 558 33.97 16.04 -44.68
C ARG A 558 33.89 16.45 -46.15
N VAL A 559 32.70 16.72 -46.67
CA VAL A 559 32.53 17.20 -48.06
C VAL A 559 32.91 18.69 -48.20
N ASN A 560 32.88 19.45 -47.11
CA ASN A 560 33.26 20.87 -47.10
C ASN A 560 34.75 21.14 -46.77
N GLU A 561 35.57 20.12 -46.52
CA GLU A 561 37.01 20.27 -46.20
C GLU A 561 37.94 20.39 -47.43
N ASN A 562 37.41 20.45 -48.66
CA ASN A 562 38.21 20.62 -49.88
C ASN A 562 38.44 22.10 -50.30
N LYS A 563 38.55 23.03 -49.33
CA LYS A 563 39.06 24.40 -49.58
C LYS A 563 40.16 24.76 -48.56
N GLU A 564 41.41 24.72 -49.02
CA GLU A 564 42.58 25.46 -48.48
C GLU A 564 42.20 26.94 -48.21
N VAL A 565 42.61 27.67 -47.15
CA VAL A 565 43.87 27.80 -46.39
C VAL A 565 43.55 28.43 -44.99
N ASP A 566 44.16 27.96 -43.89
CA ASP A 566 44.87 28.80 -42.88
C ASP A 566 45.42 27.98 -41.67
N PRO A 567 46.72 28.07 -41.33
CA PRO A 567 47.36 27.20 -40.34
C PRO A 567 47.47 27.88 -38.96
N LEU A 568 46.37 28.14 -38.24
CA LEU A 568 46.49 28.55 -36.82
C LEU A 568 45.29 28.26 -35.89
N ALA A 569 44.30 27.46 -36.32
CA ALA A 569 43.10 27.18 -35.51
C ALA A 569 42.84 25.69 -35.25
N SER A 570 43.86 24.82 -35.23
CA SER A 570 43.70 23.36 -35.07
C SER A 570 43.85 22.84 -33.63
N ARG A 571 43.46 23.62 -32.62
CA ARG A 571 43.56 23.20 -31.20
C ARG A 571 42.23 23.19 -30.45
N ARG A 572 41.21 22.57 -31.04
CA ARG A 572 40.05 22.03 -30.29
C ARG A 572 39.38 20.90 -31.08
N ARG A 573 40.11 19.79 -31.26
CA ARG A 573 39.45 18.49 -31.50
C ARG A 573 38.63 18.15 -30.25
N PRO A 574 37.32 17.89 -30.33
CA PRO A 574 36.65 17.14 -29.29
C PRO A 574 37.23 15.73 -29.35
N SER A 575 38.03 15.36 -28.35
CA SER A 575 38.51 13.99 -28.16
C SER A 575 37.32 13.11 -27.74
N ILE A 576 36.48 12.75 -28.71
CA ILE A 576 35.56 11.62 -28.58
C ILE A 576 36.35 10.38 -28.97
N THR A 577 37.36 10.03 -28.17
CA THR A 577 37.99 8.71 -28.18
C THR A 577 37.18 7.82 -27.24
N GLY A 578 35.96 7.50 -27.65
CA GLY A 578 35.23 6.36 -27.14
C GLY A 578 35.15 5.38 -28.29
N PHE A 579 35.85 4.25 -28.20
CA PHE A 579 35.65 3.13 -29.12
C PHE A 579 34.14 2.86 -29.19
N SER A 580 33.58 3.01 -30.40
CA SER A 580 32.15 2.88 -30.62
C SER A 580 31.71 1.46 -30.26
N SER A 581 30.60 1.31 -29.56
CA SER A 581 29.92 0.01 -29.34
C SER A 581 29.64 -0.77 -30.64
N ALA A 582 29.73 -0.12 -31.80
CA ALA A 582 29.70 -0.76 -33.12
C ALA A 582 30.97 -1.57 -33.45
N GLN A 583 32.11 -1.26 -32.85
CA GLN A 583 33.40 -1.95 -33.06
C GLN A 583 33.51 -3.18 -32.15
N ALA A 584 32.92 -3.14 -30.95
CA ALA A 584 32.71 -4.33 -30.10
C ALA A 584 31.78 -5.36 -30.76
N ALA A 585 30.76 -4.89 -31.49
CA ALA A 585 29.87 -5.74 -32.29
C ALA A 585 30.59 -6.44 -33.46
N MET A 586 31.68 -5.84 -33.98
CA MET A 586 32.51 -6.43 -35.04
C MET A 586 33.66 -7.30 -34.50
N ALA A 587 33.97 -7.24 -33.21
CA ALA A 587 35.09 -7.98 -32.59
C ALA A 587 34.67 -9.27 -31.84
N GLY A 588 33.37 -9.56 -31.74
CA GLY A 588 32.85 -10.67 -30.94
C GLY A 588 32.84 -10.31 -29.45
N TYR A 589 31.69 -10.51 -28.79
CA TYR A 589 31.58 -10.34 -27.34
C TYR A 589 32.52 -11.34 -26.64
N LYS A 590 33.43 -10.83 -25.82
CA LYS A 590 34.27 -11.63 -24.92
C LYS A 590 34.12 -11.12 -23.50
N ARG A 591 33.98 -12.04 -22.54
CA ARG A 591 33.93 -11.73 -21.11
C ARG A 591 35.23 -11.02 -20.68
N LEU A 592 35.10 -10.06 -19.75
CA LEU A 592 36.25 -9.38 -19.17
C LEU A 592 36.95 -10.27 -18.13
N PRO A 593 38.21 -10.01 -17.77
CA PRO A 593 38.96 -10.87 -16.82
C PRO A 593 38.24 -11.12 -15.50
N LEU A 594 37.49 -10.13 -14.98
CA LEU A 594 36.70 -10.27 -13.76
C LEU A 594 35.42 -11.10 -13.97
N GLU A 595 34.78 -11.01 -15.14
CA GLU A 595 33.62 -11.84 -15.50
C GLU A 595 34.04 -13.29 -15.73
N GLU A 596 35.22 -13.52 -16.31
CA GLU A 596 35.83 -14.85 -16.48
C GLU A 596 36.19 -15.46 -15.11
N LEU A 597 36.75 -14.67 -14.19
CA LEU A 597 37.11 -15.14 -12.84
C LEU A 597 35.90 -15.58 -12.01
N LEU A 598 34.77 -14.87 -12.16
CA LEU A 598 33.55 -15.11 -11.38
C LEU A 598 32.57 -16.06 -12.08
N ASP A 599 32.81 -16.38 -13.34
CA ASP A 599 31.87 -17.07 -14.23
C ASP A 599 30.47 -16.41 -14.28
N ILE A 600 30.44 -15.07 -14.19
CA ILE A 600 29.20 -14.28 -14.20
C ILE A 600 29.33 -13.19 -15.27
N PRO A 601 28.42 -13.14 -16.27
CA PRO A 601 28.48 -12.15 -17.34
C PRO A 601 27.85 -10.82 -16.90
N ILE A 602 28.51 -10.11 -15.98
CA ILE A 602 28.04 -8.90 -15.29
C ILE A 602 27.53 -7.83 -16.26
N ARG A 603 28.27 -7.51 -17.33
CA ARG A 603 27.89 -6.48 -18.32
C ARG A 603 26.63 -6.85 -19.09
N SER A 604 26.44 -8.14 -19.40
CA SER A 604 25.26 -8.62 -20.13
C SER A 604 24.01 -8.60 -19.24
N LYS A 605 24.16 -8.84 -17.92
CA LYS A 605 23.06 -8.84 -16.93
C LYS A 605 22.58 -7.42 -16.55
N HIS A 606 23.36 -6.39 -16.85
CA HIS A 606 23.14 -5.02 -16.35
C HIS A 606 22.22 -4.16 -17.26
N ILE A 607 20.95 -4.60 -17.42
CA ILE A 607 19.93 -3.87 -18.20
C ILE A 607 19.34 -2.67 -17.46
N VAL A 608 19.08 -2.82 -16.16
CA VAL A 608 18.60 -1.72 -15.31
C VAL A 608 19.79 -0.94 -14.79
N ARG A 609 19.78 0.39 -14.93
CA ARG A 609 20.88 1.27 -14.54
C ARG A 609 20.35 2.42 -13.70
N SER A 610 21.10 2.82 -12.69
CA SER A 610 20.66 3.92 -11.81
C SER A 610 21.57 5.14 -11.83
N GLY A 611 22.54 5.15 -12.74
CA GLY A 611 23.33 6.32 -13.11
C GLY A 611 23.09 6.69 -14.57
N GLY A 612 23.55 7.87 -14.97
CA GLY A 612 23.41 8.41 -16.33
C GLY A 612 24.07 7.55 -17.42
N ILE A 613 24.28 8.13 -18.61
CA ILE A 613 24.79 7.50 -19.85
C ILE A 613 26.29 7.09 -19.70
N GLY A 614 26.68 6.53 -18.56
CA GLY A 614 28.03 6.04 -18.31
C GLY A 614 28.31 4.76 -19.09
N SER A 615 29.54 4.66 -19.61
CA SER A 615 30.08 3.46 -20.25
C SER A 615 30.04 2.27 -19.28
N LEU A 616 29.70 1.07 -19.78
CA LEU A 616 29.83 -0.14 -18.98
C LEU A 616 31.30 -0.49 -18.68
N GLU A 617 32.21 0.08 -19.45
CA GLU A 617 33.62 -0.27 -19.47
C GLU A 617 34.48 0.96 -19.19
N LYS A 618 35.61 0.72 -18.52
CA LYS A 618 36.68 1.69 -18.35
C LYS A 618 37.90 1.18 -19.10
N THR A 619 38.39 1.97 -20.05
CA THR A 619 39.64 1.69 -20.76
C THR A 619 40.80 2.33 -20.00
N ILE A 620 41.75 1.52 -19.53
CA ILE A 620 42.99 1.99 -18.91
C ILE A 620 44.15 1.49 -19.79
N GLY A 621 44.75 2.39 -20.57
CA GLY A 621 45.69 2.00 -21.62
C GLY A 621 44.98 1.24 -22.74
N ASP A 622 45.51 0.07 -23.10
CA ASP A 622 44.93 -0.83 -24.13
C ASP A 622 43.97 -1.88 -23.55
N GLU A 623 43.81 -1.93 -22.21
CA GLU A 623 42.99 -2.92 -21.54
C GLU A 623 41.62 -2.35 -21.11
N GLN A 624 40.58 -3.19 -21.23
CA GLN A 624 39.22 -2.88 -20.83
C GLN A 624 38.93 -3.50 -19.46
N PHE A 625 38.37 -2.70 -18.55
CA PHE A 625 37.97 -3.11 -17.21
C PHE A 625 36.50 -2.79 -16.97
N LEU A 626 35.87 -3.49 -16.03
CA LEU A 626 34.52 -3.13 -15.59
C LEU A 626 34.54 -1.80 -14.83
N SER A 627 33.49 -1.00 -15.05
CA SER A 627 33.25 0.18 -14.24
C SER A 627 33.01 -0.21 -12.77
N PRO A 628 33.52 0.55 -11.78
CA PRO A 628 33.34 0.29 -10.36
C PRO A 628 31.92 0.00 -9.90
N VAL A 629 30.97 0.71 -10.50
CA VAL A 629 29.53 0.61 -10.23
C VAL A 629 28.98 -0.80 -10.49
N GLN A 630 29.55 -1.54 -11.45
CA GLN A 630 29.04 -2.85 -11.88
C GLN A 630 29.50 -4.01 -11.01
N TYR A 631 30.75 -4.00 -10.54
CA TYR A 631 31.19 -5.05 -9.63
C TYR A 631 30.66 -4.79 -8.20
N LEU A 632 30.47 -3.52 -7.79
CA LEU A 632 29.83 -3.16 -6.51
C LEU A 632 28.37 -3.64 -6.43
N SER A 633 27.61 -3.51 -7.52
CA SER A 633 26.22 -4.00 -7.58
C SER A 633 26.10 -5.52 -7.54
N HIS A 634 27.16 -6.23 -7.92
CA HIS A 634 27.24 -7.69 -7.82
C HIS A 634 27.90 -8.18 -6.51
N GLY A 635 28.14 -7.27 -5.55
CA GLY A 635 28.60 -7.62 -4.21
C GLY A 635 30.11 -7.74 -4.06
N LEU A 636 30.89 -7.11 -4.94
CA LEU A 636 32.36 -7.12 -4.87
C LEU A 636 32.88 -5.76 -4.41
N LEU A 637 33.78 -5.77 -3.44
CA LEU A 637 34.52 -4.62 -2.94
C LEU A 637 36.00 -4.79 -3.28
N LEU A 638 36.63 -3.68 -3.70
CA LEU A 638 38.08 -3.63 -3.90
C LEU A 638 38.70 -3.03 -2.65
N GLU A 639 39.40 -3.85 -1.86
CA GLU A 639 40.07 -3.44 -0.64
C GLU A 639 41.51 -2.99 -0.95
N ASN A 640 41.82 -1.72 -0.66
CA ASN A 640 43.14 -1.09 -0.84
C ASN A 640 43.74 -1.24 -2.26
N ASP A 641 42.90 -1.25 -3.29
CA ASP A 641 43.27 -1.48 -4.69
C ASP A 641 44.03 -2.80 -4.96
N ARG A 642 43.96 -3.77 -4.05
CA ARG A 642 44.78 -5.00 -4.09
C ARG A 642 44.02 -6.29 -3.85
N PHE A 643 42.94 -6.28 -3.07
CA PHE A 643 42.19 -7.49 -2.73
C PHE A 643 40.72 -7.34 -3.10
N LEU A 644 40.11 -8.40 -3.63
CA LEU A 644 38.66 -8.48 -3.83
C LEU A 644 38.03 -9.11 -2.58
N SER A 645 37.04 -8.43 -2.00
CA SER A 645 36.24 -8.94 -0.88
C SER A 645 34.76 -8.97 -1.24
N THR A 646 34.02 -9.89 -0.63
CA THR A 646 32.56 -9.96 -0.79
C THR A 646 31.89 -8.96 0.16
N ARG A 647 31.02 -8.13 -0.38
CA ARG A 647 30.22 -7.17 0.37
C ARG A 647 29.23 -7.88 1.31
N ARG A 648 29.00 -7.31 2.49
CA ARG A 648 28.06 -7.87 3.47
C ARG A 648 26.64 -7.87 2.89
N GLY A 649 25.93 -8.99 3.10
CA GLY A 649 24.61 -9.24 2.53
C GLY A 649 24.62 -9.98 1.19
N PHE A 650 25.79 -10.21 0.59
CA PHE A 650 25.98 -11.14 -0.53
C PHE A 650 26.62 -12.44 -0.03
N TYR A 651 26.18 -13.58 -0.59
CA TYR A 651 26.65 -14.90 -0.16
C TYR A 651 27.47 -15.57 -1.26
N ARG A 652 28.70 -16.00 -0.94
CA ARG A 652 29.60 -16.78 -1.83
C ARG A 652 29.78 -16.21 -3.25
N VAL A 653 30.04 -14.90 -3.37
CA VAL A 653 30.31 -14.29 -4.70
C VAL A 653 31.70 -14.65 -5.21
N LEU A 654 32.68 -14.77 -4.32
CA LEU A 654 34.02 -15.25 -4.66
C LEU A 654 34.10 -16.77 -4.45
N PRO A 655 34.75 -17.52 -5.36
CA PRO A 655 35.03 -18.92 -5.13
C PRO A 655 35.88 -19.05 -3.86
N VAL A 656 35.50 -19.96 -2.97
CA VAL A 656 36.26 -20.25 -1.74
C VAL A 656 37.64 -20.71 -2.16
N GLN A 657 38.67 -19.96 -1.80
CA GLN A 657 40.04 -20.42 -1.94
C GLN A 657 40.21 -21.55 -0.93
N GLU A 658 40.23 -22.79 -1.39
CA GLU A 658 40.60 -23.94 -0.55
C GLU A 658 41.95 -23.60 0.09
N PHE A 659 41.98 -23.62 1.42
CA PHE A 659 43.21 -23.49 2.19
C PHE A 659 44.11 -24.66 1.80
N MET A 660 45.12 -24.41 0.96
CA MET A 660 46.24 -25.32 0.82
C MET A 660 47.01 -25.29 2.14
N ASP A 661 46.97 -26.41 2.86
CA ASP A 661 47.61 -26.61 4.15
C ASP A 661 49.08 -26.15 4.13
N THR A 662 49.37 -25.17 4.98
CA THR A 662 50.73 -24.88 5.44
C THR A 662 51.18 -25.98 6.38
N SER A 663 51.99 -26.93 5.90
CA SER A 663 53.19 -27.44 6.61
C SER A 663 53.81 -28.69 5.95
N ALA A 664 54.97 -28.50 5.31
CA ALA A 664 56.07 -29.47 5.35
C ALA A 664 57.31 -28.83 4.75
N GLY A 665 58.24 -28.40 5.62
CA GLY A 665 59.50 -27.81 5.20
C GLY A 665 60.46 -28.83 4.60
N ARG A 666 61.30 -28.37 3.67
CA ARG A 666 62.66 -28.89 3.54
C ARG A 666 63.59 -27.86 2.90
N LYS A 667 64.68 -27.59 3.62
CA LYS A 667 65.86 -26.78 3.23
C LYS A 667 66.51 -27.33 1.95
N GLY A 668 67.05 -26.43 1.12
CA GLY A 668 68.00 -26.75 0.04
C GLY A 668 68.61 -25.47 -0.55
N LYS A 669 69.94 -25.43 -0.63
CA LYS A 669 70.82 -24.28 -0.92
C LYS A 669 70.91 -23.88 -2.41
N GLU A 670 71.30 -22.62 -2.60
CA GLU A 670 72.14 -22.00 -3.66
C GLU A 670 71.75 -22.15 -5.15
N VAL A 671 71.65 -21.01 -5.86
CA VAL A 671 72.67 -20.44 -6.79
C VAL A 671 72.01 -19.25 -7.53
N ALA A 672 72.67 -18.10 -7.59
CA ALA A 672 72.31 -17.02 -8.52
C ALA A 672 72.98 -17.27 -9.89
N PRO A 673 72.29 -16.99 -11.02
CA PRO A 673 72.84 -15.94 -11.88
C PRO A 673 71.83 -15.11 -12.70
N LYS A 674 72.28 -13.87 -12.96
CA LYS A 674 72.11 -13.00 -14.15
C LYS A 674 70.72 -12.46 -14.54
N GLU A 675 70.64 -11.14 -14.44
CA GLU A 675 69.77 -10.28 -15.24
C GLU A 675 69.98 -10.49 -16.75
N SER A 676 68.87 -10.59 -17.48
CA SER A 676 68.81 -10.19 -18.88
C SER A 676 67.51 -9.40 -19.12
N ASN A 677 67.67 -8.15 -19.54
CA ASN A 677 66.61 -7.25 -20.01
C ASN A 677 65.80 -7.87 -21.15
N GLY A 678 64.48 -7.74 -21.11
CA GLY A 678 63.62 -7.86 -22.30
C GLY A 678 62.25 -8.51 -22.09
N SER A 679 61.19 -7.72 -22.29
CA SER A 679 59.76 -8.07 -22.47
C SER A 679 58.92 -8.46 -21.24
N PRO A 680 57.76 -7.82 -20.99
CA PRO A 680 56.86 -8.23 -19.91
C PRO A 680 56.10 -9.51 -20.34
N LYS A 681 56.48 -10.62 -19.74
CA LYS A 681 55.82 -11.92 -19.89
C LYS A 681 54.40 -11.88 -19.33
N ARG A 682 53.45 -12.02 -20.26
CA ARG A 682 52.09 -12.56 -20.10
C ARG A 682 52.09 -13.72 -19.08
N ARG A 683 51.56 -13.50 -17.87
CA ARG A 683 51.30 -14.59 -16.90
C ARG A 683 50.07 -15.36 -17.39
N ARG A 684 50.30 -16.52 -18.02
CA ARG A 684 49.28 -17.57 -18.18
C ARG A 684 48.97 -18.12 -16.80
N TYR A 685 47.73 -17.97 -16.35
CA TYR A 685 47.15 -18.91 -15.39
C TYR A 685 46.62 -20.08 -16.21
N THR A 686 47.35 -21.19 -16.21
CA THR A 686 46.86 -22.48 -16.68
C THR A 686 46.03 -23.09 -15.56
N SER A 687 44.72 -23.18 -15.75
CA SER A 687 43.90 -24.16 -15.04
C SER A 687 44.24 -25.54 -15.62
N ASN A 688 44.97 -26.34 -14.85
CA ASN A 688 45.03 -27.77 -15.13
C ASN A 688 43.72 -28.36 -14.59
N VAL A 689 42.85 -28.72 -15.52
CA VAL A 689 41.78 -29.72 -15.35
C VAL A 689 42.44 -31.10 -15.48
N PHE A 690 41.88 -32.11 -14.79
CA PHE A 690 42.41 -33.47 -14.49
C PHE A 690 43.39 -33.46 -13.30
N ASP A 691 43.10 -34.03 -12.13
CA ASP A 691 42.32 -35.22 -11.76
C ASP A 691 41.31 -35.00 -10.61
#